data_AF-A0A927GZZ9-F1
#
_entry.id   AF-A0A927GZZ9-F1
#
_cell.length_a   1.000
_cell.length_b   1.000
_cell.length_c   1.000
_cell.angle_alpha   90.00
_cell.angle_beta   90.00
_cell.angle_gamma   90.00
#
_symmetry.space_group_name_H-M   'P 1'
#
loop_
_entity.id
_entity.type
_entity.pdbx_description
1 polymer ?
#
loop_
_entity_poly.entity_id
_entity_poly.type
_entity_poly.pdbx_seq_one_letter_code
_entity_poly.pdbx_strand_id
1 'polypeptide(L)'
;MADNRVSRRQMLAAMGVAGAASVGFLYGRPAESHASVIESVYLESKKKPKISVVEPVLCFHDMMSLIGYTGAHDGQQVSLIEYRQGSGTGGGLLYWDPAMPKSAHNGGTVFSPTAGWDGTAAGLPSFLSGSGETNPSGSGCWVRVKEREHEFVPENFGAIGQGNEQVIVQSVLDAAKAWSDQQAGRRPVIVFDRLYTVNGIQVYDGFVLLGPGGFKRDDGVIPSSAVASNSVVLGNGIKDIDIIGLHVDGNEQMQGVMSDPVYRQGSNAGALGYQNIYIIGKYANADHEMGTIRIQNCRLVHSPGNGIVVNNHSQASLTGNHIERCGKNGIYLAQTHGFNTSVTGNYIRECGFVYGGGIGIAHAHVNATGNVIVSCYEYGILISSTGVGARWNTDITVASNNIRGVKRQLLDNSGDPDSFKTSSLGVGIGYTQVFVTRASTRLNVAITGNSIEGAEGSGIACMGAAYNAGFLPHGLVVSANSILLCGGAGLNIRYLRGVSCIGNRVAANFFADLYLDDVAGSVSGNTVVCRYPVSDRVVYQGIKYEAKKRHLSSGETKPGVNADCWTVIQTSETLPEWHTDEVYSPAVRPSTYAIYSVHRPSGTAVSGKRNDLLLEHNQVEGADNSNRLSNVNLVRKLAGGGLPTELPVRAGDRIYYDTPASGGREGRICITKGIDTAAIAWAGGQAVSAGERRTAAGNVYEAVQAGTTGTAAPAHTSGSASDGAVVWSFIDTVAVFEEFGKIGV
;
A
#
# COMPACT_ATOMS: atom_id res chain seq x y z
N MET A 1 19.40 -15.19 -63.41
CA MET A 1 18.24 -14.89 -62.56
C MET A 1 18.60 -15.32 -61.16
N ALA A 2 18.86 -14.36 -60.28
CA ALA A 2 19.47 -14.59 -58.98
C ALA A 2 18.42 -14.98 -57.93
N ASP A 3 18.82 -15.96 -57.13
CA ASP A 3 18.15 -16.62 -56.02
C ASP A 3 17.87 -15.63 -54.87
N ASN A 4 16.59 -15.36 -54.56
CA ASN A 4 16.18 -14.60 -53.38
C ASN A 4 15.44 -15.53 -52.42
N ARG A 5 16.19 -16.33 -51.66
CA ARG A 5 15.64 -17.13 -50.57
C ARG A 5 15.48 -16.27 -49.32
N VAL A 6 14.22 -15.97 -48.98
CA VAL A 6 13.83 -15.34 -47.72
C VAL A 6 14.36 -16.18 -46.56
N SER A 7 15.10 -15.55 -45.64
CA SER A 7 15.69 -16.26 -44.50
C SER A 7 14.64 -16.55 -43.42
N ARG A 8 14.80 -17.65 -42.68
CA ARG A 8 13.90 -18.06 -41.56
C ARG A 8 13.62 -16.94 -40.54
N ARG A 9 14.52 -15.96 -40.37
CA ARG A 9 14.28 -14.79 -39.50
C ARG A 9 13.19 -13.86 -40.03
N GLN A 10 13.05 -13.71 -41.35
CA GLN A 10 12.02 -12.88 -41.96
C GLN A 10 10.64 -13.55 -41.90
N MET A 11 10.59 -14.89 -41.92
CA MET A 11 9.34 -15.64 -41.74
C MET A 11 8.85 -15.62 -40.27
N LEU A 12 9.76 -15.68 -39.30
CA LEU A 12 9.42 -15.55 -37.86
C LEU A 12 8.95 -14.13 -37.49
N ALA A 13 9.49 -13.10 -38.12
CA ALA A 13 9.02 -11.72 -37.94
C ALA A 13 7.60 -11.50 -38.49
N ALA A 14 7.19 -12.22 -39.54
CA ALA A 14 5.84 -12.14 -40.10
C ALA A 14 4.79 -12.89 -39.26
N MET A 15 5.18 -13.95 -38.55
CA MET A 15 4.27 -14.72 -37.69
C MET A 15 4.10 -14.12 -36.28
N GLY A 16 5.05 -13.31 -35.81
CA GLY A 16 4.98 -12.63 -34.51
C GLY A 16 3.99 -11.45 -34.42
N VAL A 17 3.37 -11.04 -35.53
CA VAL A 17 2.49 -9.85 -35.59
C VAL A 17 0.99 -10.23 -35.65
N ALA A 18 0.63 -11.51 -35.75
CA ALA A 18 -0.78 -11.95 -35.84
C ALA A 18 -1.38 -12.47 -34.51
N GLY A 19 -0.61 -12.52 -33.41
CA GLY A 19 -1.04 -13.13 -32.14
C GLY A 19 -1.67 -12.17 -31.12
N ALA A 20 -1.79 -10.88 -31.42
CA ALA A 20 -2.27 -9.86 -30.49
C ALA A 20 -3.47 -9.07 -31.07
N ALA A 21 -4.53 -9.76 -31.51
CA ALA A 21 -5.82 -9.14 -31.78
C ALA A 21 -6.96 -10.17 -31.87
N SER A 22 -7.52 -10.58 -30.73
CA SER A 22 -8.96 -10.89 -30.58
C SER A 22 -9.24 -11.44 -29.18
N VAL A 23 -9.47 -10.55 -28.21
CA VAL A 23 -10.22 -10.85 -26.99
C VAL A 23 -11.66 -10.45 -27.29
N GLY A 24 -12.60 -11.42 -27.26
CA GLY A 24 -14.02 -11.14 -27.47
C GLY A 24 -14.90 -12.39 -27.38
N PHE A 25 -15.50 -12.59 -26.20
CA PHE A 25 -16.79 -13.22 -25.90
C PHE A 25 -17.29 -14.41 -26.77
N LEU A 26 -17.45 -15.59 -26.14
CA LEU A 26 -18.65 -16.42 -26.27
C LEU A 26 -18.73 -17.44 -25.11
N TYR A 27 -19.93 -17.51 -24.52
CA TYR A 27 -20.32 -18.34 -23.38
C TYR A 27 -20.29 -19.86 -23.68
N GLY A 28 -19.81 -20.65 -22.70
CA GLY A 28 -20.40 -21.92 -22.28
C GLY A 28 -20.21 -23.19 -23.14
N ARG A 29 -19.14 -23.97 -22.87
CA ARG A 29 -19.09 -25.45 -22.75
C ARG A 29 -17.64 -25.91 -22.47
N PRO A 30 -17.42 -27.04 -21.75
CA PRO A 30 -16.07 -27.52 -21.42
C PRO A 30 -15.41 -28.16 -22.65
N ALA A 31 -14.17 -27.77 -22.94
CA ALA A 31 -13.36 -28.37 -24.00
C ALA A 31 -12.47 -29.48 -23.41
N GLU A 32 -12.62 -30.68 -23.97
CA GLU A 32 -11.81 -31.87 -23.71
C GLU A 32 -10.36 -31.69 -24.16
N SER A 33 -9.46 -32.46 -23.55
CA SER A 33 -8.02 -32.43 -23.76
C SER A 33 -7.64 -32.79 -25.20
N HIS A 34 -7.05 -31.83 -25.92
CA HIS A 34 -6.29 -32.12 -27.14
C HIS A 34 -4.81 -32.08 -26.81
N ALA A 35 -4.17 -33.25 -26.97
CA ALA A 35 -2.73 -33.45 -26.90
C ALA A 35 -2.00 -32.41 -27.76
N SER A 36 -1.00 -31.77 -27.15
CA SER A 36 -0.23 -30.69 -27.74
C SER A 36 0.71 -31.21 -28.84
N VAL A 37 0.60 -30.60 -30.01
CA VAL A 37 1.39 -30.81 -31.23
C VAL A 37 2.82 -30.23 -31.08
N ILE A 38 3.51 -30.57 -29.98
CA ILE A 38 4.89 -30.11 -29.69
C ILE A 38 5.91 -31.25 -29.83
N GLU A 39 5.47 -32.50 -30.01
CA GLU A 39 6.39 -33.66 -30.11
C GLU A 39 7.03 -33.89 -31.50
N SER A 40 6.66 -33.16 -32.55
CA SER A 40 7.08 -33.50 -33.92
C SER A 40 8.19 -32.61 -34.52
N VAL A 41 8.74 -31.62 -33.81
CA VAL A 41 9.61 -30.60 -34.45
C VAL A 41 11.04 -30.50 -33.88
N TYR A 42 11.38 -31.17 -32.78
CA TYR A 42 12.72 -31.00 -32.15
C TYR A 42 13.66 -32.23 -32.12
N LEU A 43 13.35 -33.34 -32.80
CA LEU A 43 14.30 -34.47 -32.86
C LEU A 43 14.99 -34.54 -34.23
N GLU A 44 16.14 -33.88 -34.32
CA GLU A 44 17.13 -34.13 -35.36
C GLU A 44 17.69 -35.54 -35.21
N SER A 45 17.56 -36.34 -36.27
CA SER A 45 18.04 -37.70 -36.37
C SER A 45 19.58 -37.79 -36.25
N LYS A 46 20.08 -38.23 -35.11
CA LYS A 46 21.43 -38.82 -35.01
C LYS A 46 21.32 -40.27 -34.57
N LYS A 47 21.73 -41.15 -35.50
CA LYS A 47 22.02 -42.59 -35.38
C LYS A 47 21.21 -43.34 -34.30
N LYS A 48 20.19 -44.08 -34.76
CA LYS A 48 19.49 -45.12 -33.99
C LYS A 48 20.48 -45.94 -33.14
N PRO A 49 20.46 -45.83 -31.80
CA PRO A 49 20.82 -46.98 -30.99
C PRO A 49 19.74 -48.03 -31.21
N LYS A 50 20.09 -49.31 -31.06
CA LYS A 50 19.11 -50.40 -30.98
C LYS A 50 17.96 -49.97 -30.08
N ILE A 51 16.72 -50.14 -30.54
CA ILE A 51 15.55 -50.10 -29.66
C ILE A 51 15.75 -51.25 -28.67
N SER A 52 16.37 -50.94 -27.54
CA SER A 52 16.20 -51.69 -26.31
C SER A 52 14.74 -51.53 -25.91
N VAL A 53 14.13 -52.67 -25.60
CA VAL A 53 12.79 -52.79 -25.01
C VAL A 53 12.55 -51.62 -24.05
N VAL A 54 11.43 -50.90 -24.21
CA VAL A 54 10.98 -49.94 -23.19
C VAL A 54 10.73 -50.79 -21.95
N GLU A 55 11.70 -50.85 -21.05
CA GLU A 55 11.52 -51.54 -19.79
C GLU A 55 10.35 -50.85 -19.07
N PRO A 56 9.34 -51.60 -18.61
CA PRO A 56 8.25 -51.01 -17.87
C PRO A 56 8.84 -50.30 -16.65
N VAL A 57 8.65 -48.98 -16.57
CA VAL A 57 9.05 -48.19 -15.41
C VAL A 57 8.27 -48.72 -14.21
N LEU A 58 8.99 -49.30 -13.24
CA LEU A 58 8.37 -49.79 -12.01
C LEU A 58 7.69 -48.61 -11.30
N CYS A 59 6.45 -48.83 -10.87
CA CYS A 59 5.64 -47.81 -10.25
C CYS A 59 5.47 -48.11 -8.76
N PHE A 60 5.83 -47.15 -7.92
CA PHE A 60 5.66 -47.18 -6.49
C PHE A 60 4.56 -46.19 -6.10
N HIS A 61 3.68 -46.60 -5.20
CA HIS A 61 2.55 -45.75 -4.82
C HIS A 61 3.04 -44.57 -3.97
N ASP A 62 3.86 -44.86 -2.97
CA ASP A 62 4.39 -43.89 -2.02
C ASP A 62 5.84 -44.20 -1.63
N MET A 63 6.46 -43.31 -0.85
CA MET A 63 7.84 -43.49 -0.41
C MET A 63 8.00 -44.73 0.48
N MET A 64 6.99 -45.12 1.26
CA MET A 64 7.05 -46.33 2.08
C MET A 64 7.18 -47.59 1.23
N SER A 65 6.54 -47.62 0.05
CA SER A 65 6.67 -48.73 -0.89
C SER A 65 8.03 -48.79 -1.61
N LEU A 66 8.76 -47.66 -1.68
CA LEU A 66 10.07 -47.56 -2.34
C LEU A 66 11.24 -47.82 -1.37
N ILE A 67 11.10 -47.51 -0.07
CA ILE A 67 12.13 -47.78 0.93
C ILE A 67 12.50 -49.28 0.94
N GLY A 68 13.80 -49.59 1.04
CA GLY A 68 14.34 -50.95 0.96
C GLY A 68 14.57 -51.46 -0.47
N TYR A 69 13.98 -50.83 -1.49
CA TYR A 69 14.20 -51.22 -2.89
C TYR A 69 15.52 -50.66 -3.42
N THR A 70 16.42 -51.53 -3.89
CA THR A 70 17.71 -51.18 -4.47
C THR A 70 17.63 -51.32 -5.99
N GLY A 71 18.14 -50.34 -6.74
CA GLY A 71 18.20 -50.44 -8.19
C GLY A 71 19.18 -51.51 -8.68
N ALA A 72 18.85 -52.14 -9.80
CA ALA A 72 19.61 -53.23 -10.40
C ALA A 72 20.77 -52.75 -11.28
N HIS A 73 20.65 -51.56 -11.88
CA HIS A 73 21.65 -51.00 -12.79
C HIS A 73 21.60 -49.47 -12.80
N ASP A 74 22.72 -48.84 -13.16
CA ASP A 74 22.85 -47.39 -13.26
C ASP A 74 21.84 -46.80 -14.25
N GLY A 75 21.17 -45.72 -13.84
CA GLY A 75 20.14 -45.05 -14.63
C GLY A 75 18.78 -45.76 -14.68
N GLN A 76 18.58 -46.89 -13.98
CA GLN A 76 17.26 -47.54 -13.88
C GLN A 76 16.23 -46.52 -13.39
N GLN A 77 15.09 -46.40 -14.06
CA GLN A 77 14.03 -45.44 -13.68
C GLN A 77 12.86 -46.11 -12.96
N VAL A 78 12.29 -45.39 -12.00
CA VAL A 78 11.04 -45.74 -11.31
C VAL A 78 10.14 -44.52 -11.24
N SER A 79 8.83 -44.75 -11.21
CA SER A 79 7.82 -43.70 -11.04
C SER A 79 7.26 -43.78 -9.64
N LEU A 80 7.34 -42.67 -8.89
CA LEU A 80 6.67 -42.49 -7.62
C LEU A 80 5.35 -41.75 -7.86
N ILE A 81 4.21 -42.32 -7.46
CA ILE A 81 2.90 -41.68 -7.69
C ILE A 81 2.73 -40.47 -6.77
N GLU A 82 3.03 -40.65 -5.49
CA GLU A 82 2.92 -39.63 -4.45
C GLU A 82 4.03 -39.82 -3.41
N TYR A 83 4.32 -38.80 -2.60
CA TYR A 83 5.32 -38.93 -1.55
C TYR A 83 4.74 -39.67 -0.34
N ARG A 84 3.58 -39.20 0.14
CA ARG A 84 2.84 -39.80 1.24
C ARG A 84 1.59 -40.48 0.71
N GLN A 85 1.23 -41.61 1.32
CA GLN A 85 0.00 -42.32 0.98
C GLN A 85 -1.23 -41.40 1.10
N GLY A 86 -2.02 -41.32 0.04
CA GLY A 86 -3.26 -40.54 -0.04
C GLY A 86 -3.09 -39.02 -0.13
N SER A 87 -1.88 -38.51 -0.37
CA SER A 87 -1.62 -37.07 -0.50
C SER A 87 -1.86 -36.50 -1.90
N GLY A 88 -1.70 -37.34 -2.94
CA GLY A 88 -1.77 -36.94 -4.34
C GLY A 88 -0.64 -35.99 -4.79
N THR A 89 0.41 -35.80 -3.99
CA THR A 89 1.50 -34.85 -4.27
C THR A 89 2.88 -35.44 -4.02
N GLY A 90 3.94 -34.82 -4.57
CA GLY A 90 5.33 -35.20 -4.28
C GLY A 90 5.87 -36.42 -5.02
N GLY A 91 5.08 -36.99 -5.93
CA GLY A 91 5.51 -38.02 -6.88
C GLY A 91 6.50 -37.51 -7.93
N GLY A 92 6.79 -38.34 -8.93
CA GLY A 92 7.70 -38.04 -10.03
C GLY A 92 8.63 -39.19 -10.38
N LEU A 93 9.47 -38.97 -11.40
CA LEU A 93 10.46 -39.95 -11.82
C LEU A 93 11.71 -39.89 -10.93
N LEU A 94 12.23 -41.06 -10.58
CA LEU A 94 13.51 -41.24 -9.92
C LEU A 94 14.39 -42.14 -10.80
N TYR A 95 15.70 -41.97 -10.71
CA TYR A 95 16.66 -42.89 -11.32
C TYR A 95 17.64 -43.43 -10.27
N TRP A 96 18.13 -44.64 -10.48
CA TRP A 96 19.14 -45.24 -9.62
C TRP A 96 20.53 -44.73 -9.99
N ASP A 97 21.25 -44.21 -9.00
CA ASP A 97 22.68 -43.89 -9.10
C ASP A 97 23.45 -44.78 -8.12
N PRO A 98 24.21 -45.80 -8.59
CA PRO A 98 24.98 -46.70 -7.74
C PRO A 98 26.19 -46.02 -7.07
N ALA A 99 26.64 -44.87 -7.57
CA ALA A 99 27.77 -44.11 -7.04
C ALA A 99 27.35 -43.06 -6.03
N MET A 100 26.08 -42.63 -6.03
CA MET A 100 25.55 -41.66 -5.06
C MET A 100 25.76 -42.14 -3.62
N PRO A 101 26.51 -41.40 -2.78
CA PRO A 101 26.74 -41.78 -1.39
C PRO A 101 25.43 -41.80 -0.60
N LYS A 102 25.25 -42.82 0.25
CA LYS A 102 24.05 -42.91 1.11
C LYS A 102 23.99 -41.80 2.16
N SER A 103 25.14 -41.27 2.56
CA SER A 103 25.24 -40.06 3.38
C SER A 103 24.67 -38.80 2.71
N ALA A 104 24.41 -38.82 1.40
CA ALA A 104 23.76 -37.72 0.68
C ALA A 104 22.22 -37.77 0.76
N HIS A 105 21.66 -38.77 1.45
CA HIS A 105 20.23 -38.86 1.68
C HIS A 105 19.69 -37.59 2.33
N ASN A 106 18.61 -37.06 1.75
CA ASN A 106 17.88 -35.91 2.28
C ASN A 106 16.35 -36.08 2.22
N GLY A 107 15.91 -37.30 1.87
CA GLY A 107 14.51 -37.67 1.76
C GLY A 107 13.69 -36.85 0.76
N GLY A 108 14.28 -36.06 -0.14
CA GLY A 108 13.49 -35.31 -1.12
C GLY A 108 14.03 -35.34 -2.54
N THR A 109 15.34 -35.17 -2.70
CA THR A 109 16.03 -35.30 -3.98
C THR A 109 16.90 -36.54 -4.06
N VAL A 110 17.31 -37.10 -2.92
CA VAL A 110 18.13 -38.32 -2.80
C VAL A 110 17.54 -39.23 -1.72
N PHE A 111 17.19 -40.46 -2.11
CA PHE A 111 16.58 -41.46 -1.26
C PHE A 111 17.49 -42.68 -1.14
N SER A 112 18.04 -42.90 0.05
CA SER A 112 18.78 -44.12 0.34
C SER A 112 17.81 -45.26 0.62
N PRO A 113 17.98 -46.46 0.03
CA PRO A 113 17.15 -47.61 0.34
C PRO A 113 17.24 -48.07 1.80
N THR A 114 18.30 -47.66 2.53
CA THR A 114 18.58 -48.08 3.91
C THR A 114 18.27 -47.01 4.95
N ALA A 115 17.73 -45.86 4.53
CA ALA A 115 17.15 -44.86 5.42
C ALA A 115 15.71 -45.26 5.79
N GLY A 116 15.44 -45.43 7.08
CA GLY A 116 14.11 -45.81 7.57
C GLY A 116 13.15 -44.63 7.74
N TRP A 117 11.90 -44.81 7.33
CA TRP A 117 10.77 -43.97 7.69
C TRP A 117 9.61 -44.85 8.15
N ASP A 118 8.80 -44.36 9.09
CA ASP A 118 7.63 -45.07 9.63
C ASP A 118 6.32 -44.70 8.90
N GLY A 119 6.40 -43.83 7.89
CA GLY A 119 5.25 -43.32 7.13
C GLY A 119 4.47 -42.23 7.85
N THR A 120 4.85 -41.85 9.07
CA THR A 120 4.11 -40.88 9.88
C THR A 120 4.65 -39.47 9.69
N ALA A 121 3.79 -38.47 9.93
CA ALA A 121 4.21 -37.07 9.95
C ALA A 121 5.26 -36.78 11.04
N ALA A 122 5.18 -37.49 12.18
CA ALA A 122 6.12 -37.32 13.28
C ALA A 122 7.51 -37.88 12.98
N GLY A 123 7.59 -38.99 12.24
CA GLY A 123 8.85 -39.62 11.85
C GLY A 123 9.54 -38.96 10.64
N LEU A 124 8.81 -38.18 9.84
CA LEU A 124 9.35 -37.58 8.61
C LEU A 124 10.56 -36.65 8.86
N PRO A 125 10.58 -35.75 9.86
CA PRO A 125 11.78 -34.96 10.22
C PRO A 125 13.07 -35.78 10.37
N SER A 126 12.99 -36.95 11.02
CA SER A 126 14.14 -37.84 11.20
C SER A 126 14.58 -38.45 9.88
N PHE A 127 13.62 -38.85 9.03
CA PHE A 127 13.91 -39.35 7.69
C PHE A 127 14.61 -38.29 6.82
N LEU A 128 14.08 -37.07 6.74
CA LEU A 128 14.66 -35.98 5.94
C LEU A 128 16.09 -35.59 6.38
N SER A 129 16.40 -35.76 7.66
CA SER A 129 17.75 -35.53 8.21
C SER A 129 18.69 -36.74 8.12
N GLY A 130 18.22 -37.88 7.58
CA GLY A 130 18.96 -39.14 7.52
C GLY A 130 19.15 -39.84 8.86
N SER A 131 18.45 -39.39 9.90
CA SER A 131 18.38 -40.04 11.21
C SER A 131 17.61 -41.36 11.09
N GLY A 132 18.34 -42.43 10.74
CA GLY A 132 17.78 -43.73 10.37
C GLY A 132 18.55 -44.44 9.25
N GLU A 133 19.54 -43.79 8.65
CA GLU A 133 20.46 -44.43 7.70
C GLU A 133 21.32 -45.49 8.41
N THR A 134 21.15 -46.75 8.01
CA THR A 134 21.84 -47.89 8.64
C THR A 134 23.17 -48.25 7.98
N ASN A 135 23.49 -47.68 6.81
CA ASN A 135 24.75 -47.87 6.09
C ASN A 135 25.26 -46.53 5.48
N PRO A 136 25.64 -45.55 6.31
CA PRO A 136 26.01 -44.21 5.84
C PRO A 136 27.31 -44.17 5.03
N SER A 137 28.19 -45.17 5.15
CA SER A 137 29.42 -45.30 4.36
C SER A 137 29.21 -45.98 3.00
N GLY A 138 28.01 -46.50 2.74
CA GLY A 138 27.67 -47.15 1.47
C GLY A 138 27.36 -46.16 0.33
N SER A 139 27.23 -46.70 -0.88
CA SER A 139 26.75 -45.99 -2.06
C SER A 139 25.50 -46.66 -2.64
N GLY A 140 24.82 -45.97 -3.55
CA GLY A 140 23.60 -46.43 -4.19
C GLY A 140 22.37 -45.75 -3.60
N CYS A 141 21.80 -44.80 -4.36
CA CYS A 141 20.58 -44.09 -3.98
C CYS A 141 19.66 -43.90 -5.19
N TRP A 142 18.37 -43.71 -4.91
CA TRP A 142 17.43 -43.15 -5.86
C TRP A 142 17.56 -41.64 -5.88
N VAL A 143 17.71 -41.07 -7.07
CA VAL A 143 17.86 -39.63 -7.29
C VAL A 143 16.66 -39.14 -8.08
N ARG A 144 16.04 -38.05 -7.61
CA ARG A 144 14.88 -37.47 -8.28
C ARG A 144 15.28 -36.81 -9.60
N VAL A 145 14.59 -37.18 -10.67
CA VAL A 145 14.69 -36.48 -11.96
C VAL A 145 13.98 -35.13 -11.81
N LYS A 146 14.69 -34.04 -12.11
CA LYS A 146 14.12 -32.70 -12.10
C LYS A 146 13.93 -32.20 -13.52
N GLU A 147 12.77 -31.60 -13.80
CA GLU A 147 12.55 -30.86 -15.07
C GLU A 147 13.49 -29.65 -15.18
N ARG A 148 13.77 -29.02 -14.04
CA ARG A 148 14.74 -27.92 -13.90
C ARG A 148 15.63 -28.19 -12.71
N GLU A 149 16.93 -28.30 -12.95
CA GLU A 149 17.90 -28.71 -11.92
C GLU A 149 17.91 -27.78 -10.68
N HIS A 150 17.66 -26.49 -10.90
CA HIS A 150 17.70 -25.44 -9.88
C HIS A 150 16.37 -25.22 -9.15
N GLU A 151 15.32 -25.99 -9.49
CA GLU A 151 14.00 -25.85 -8.89
C GLU A 151 13.79 -26.84 -7.73
N PHE A 152 13.13 -26.37 -6.67
CA PHE A 152 12.82 -27.12 -5.46
C PHE A 152 11.38 -26.82 -5.04
N VAL A 153 10.63 -27.87 -4.68
CA VAL A 153 9.23 -27.76 -4.24
C VAL A 153 9.04 -28.54 -2.95
N PRO A 154 8.29 -28.03 -1.96
CA PRO A 154 8.09 -28.72 -0.68
C PRO A 154 7.44 -30.11 -0.78
N GLU A 155 6.58 -30.34 -1.76
CA GLU A 155 5.93 -31.64 -1.97
C GLU A 155 6.95 -32.75 -2.25
N ASN A 156 8.07 -32.42 -2.89
CA ASN A 156 9.12 -33.42 -3.15
C ASN A 156 9.77 -33.94 -1.87
N PHE A 157 9.59 -33.24 -0.75
CA PHE A 157 10.03 -33.58 0.61
C PHE A 157 8.87 -34.04 1.50
N GLY A 158 7.69 -34.27 0.92
CA GLY A 158 6.51 -34.77 1.62
C GLY A 158 5.68 -33.70 2.31
N ALA A 159 5.78 -32.43 1.92
CA ALA A 159 4.82 -31.43 2.37
C ALA A 159 3.44 -31.64 1.71
N ILE A 160 2.38 -31.42 2.47
CA ILE A 160 0.98 -31.57 2.06
C ILE A 160 0.14 -30.32 2.36
N GLY A 161 0.69 -29.33 3.08
CA GLY A 161 -0.01 -28.11 3.49
C GLY A 161 -0.88 -28.31 4.75
N GLN A 162 -0.57 -29.31 5.58
CA GLN A 162 -1.35 -29.64 6.78
C GLN A 162 -0.45 -29.86 8.01
N GLY A 163 -0.88 -29.33 9.16
CA GLY A 163 -0.09 -29.33 10.38
C GLY A 163 1.18 -28.48 10.25
N ASN A 164 2.02 -28.44 11.29
CA ASN A 164 3.27 -27.70 11.24
C ASN A 164 4.30 -28.41 10.36
N GLU A 165 4.66 -27.79 9.23
CA GLU A 165 5.56 -28.32 8.20
C GLU A 165 6.89 -27.55 8.16
N GLN A 166 7.21 -26.78 9.19
CA GLN A 166 8.45 -26.00 9.27
C GLN A 166 9.70 -26.83 8.97
N VAL A 167 9.81 -28.04 9.54
CA VAL A 167 11.00 -28.89 9.32
C VAL A 167 11.09 -29.36 7.86
N ILE A 168 9.94 -29.64 7.23
CA ILE A 168 9.89 -30.06 5.83
C ILE A 168 10.34 -28.90 4.94
N VAL A 169 9.76 -27.72 5.12
CA VAL A 169 10.13 -26.52 4.36
C VAL A 169 11.61 -26.16 4.59
N GLN A 170 12.11 -26.26 5.82
CA GLN A 170 13.52 -26.01 6.10
C GLN A 170 14.43 -27.01 5.38
N SER A 171 14.04 -28.30 5.33
CA SER A 171 14.79 -29.34 4.59
C SER A 171 14.88 -29.04 3.10
N VAL A 172 13.85 -28.42 2.50
CA VAL A 172 13.86 -27.96 1.11
C VAL A 172 14.92 -26.86 0.92
N LEU A 173 14.95 -25.88 1.83
CA LEU A 173 15.91 -24.78 1.79
C LEU A 173 17.35 -25.28 1.99
N ASP A 174 17.55 -26.26 2.87
CA ASP A 174 18.85 -26.86 3.14
C ASP A 174 19.35 -27.67 1.94
N ALA A 175 18.47 -28.43 1.27
CA ALA A 175 18.80 -29.12 0.04
C ALA A 175 19.11 -28.15 -1.12
N ALA A 176 18.34 -27.07 -1.24
CA ALA A 176 18.59 -25.99 -2.21
C ALA A 176 19.94 -25.31 -1.96
N LYS A 177 20.31 -25.12 -0.69
CA LYS A 177 21.61 -24.57 -0.30
C LYS A 177 22.74 -25.51 -0.70
N ALA A 178 22.64 -26.79 -0.36
CA ALA A 178 23.66 -27.77 -0.72
C ALA A 178 23.87 -27.85 -2.24
N TRP A 179 22.79 -27.77 -3.02
CA TRP A 179 22.87 -27.69 -4.47
C TRP A 179 23.55 -26.41 -4.96
N SER A 180 23.19 -25.24 -4.40
CA SER A 180 23.83 -23.96 -4.75
C SER A 180 25.35 -24.00 -4.52
N ASP A 181 25.76 -24.54 -3.36
CA ASP A 181 27.17 -24.68 -2.98
C ASP A 181 27.93 -25.59 -3.99
N GLN A 182 27.31 -26.69 -4.44
CA GLN A 182 27.86 -27.58 -5.47
C GLN A 182 27.92 -26.94 -6.87
N GLN A 183 27.02 -26.01 -7.16
CA GLN A 183 26.88 -25.35 -8.46
C GLN A 183 27.55 -23.98 -8.50
N ALA A 184 28.61 -23.78 -7.69
CA ALA A 184 29.40 -22.55 -7.61
C ALA A 184 28.54 -21.29 -7.33
N GLY A 185 27.54 -21.41 -6.45
CA GLY A 185 26.68 -20.31 -6.02
C GLY A 185 25.56 -19.96 -7.01
N ARG A 186 25.20 -20.87 -7.91
CA ARG A 186 24.02 -20.69 -8.77
C ARG A 186 22.76 -20.56 -7.91
N ARG A 187 21.88 -19.63 -8.30
CA ARG A 187 20.68 -19.26 -7.54
C ARG A 187 19.60 -20.36 -7.61
N PRO A 188 19.25 -21.01 -6.49
CA PRO A 188 18.14 -21.96 -6.48
C PRO A 188 16.79 -21.22 -6.48
N VAL A 189 15.79 -21.85 -7.09
CA VAL A 189 14.40 -21.40 -7.11
C VAL A 189 13.56 -22.35 -6.28
N ILE A 190 12.88 -21.81 -5.27
CA ILE A 190 11.99 -22.55 -4.39
C ILE A 190 10.57 -22.09 -4.69
N VAL A 191 9.74 -23.01 -5.19
CA VAL A 191 8.38 -22.71 -5.63
C VAL A 191 7.39 -23.18 -4.57
N PHE A 192 6.51 -22.27 -4.16
CA PHE A 192 5.39 -22.51 -3.27
C PHE A 192 4.10 -22.37 -4.07
N ASP A 193 3.41 -23.48 -4.29
CA ASP A 193 2.11 -23.54 -4.97
C ASP A 193 0.93 -23.33 -4.01
N ARG A 194 1.11 -23.66 -2.73
CA ARG A 194 0.12 -23.60 -1.64
C ARG A 194 0.68 -22.94 -0.39
N LEU A 195 -0.17 -22.79 0.62
CA LEU A 195 0.23 -22.31 1.95
C LEU A 195 0.72 -23.47 2.81
N TYR A 196 1.87 -23.26 3.45
CA TYR A 196 2.50 -24.19 4.37
C TYR A 196 2.51 -23.60 5.76
N THR A 197 2.07 -24.38 6.75
CA THR A 197 2.07 -23.90 8.14
C THR A 197 3.49 -23.98 8.71
N VAL A 198 4.08 -22.85 9.09
CA VAL A 198 5.44 -22.77 9.63
C VAL A 198 5.49 -21.80 10.81
N ASN A 199 6.30 -22.10 11.83
CA ASN A 199 6.55 -21.18 12.93
C ASN A 199 7.77 -20.28 12.70
N GLY A 200 8.59 -20.61 11.70
CA GLY A 200 9.59 -19.74 11.10
C GLY A 200 10.62 -20.50 10.26
N ILE A 201 11.03 -19.92 9.14
CA ILE A 201 12.04 -20.52 8.25
C ILE A 201 13.24 -19.59 8.07
N GLN A 202 14.42 -20.18 7.89
CA GLN A 202 15.64 -19.45 7.59
C GLN A 202 15.99 -19.62 6.11
N VAL A 203 16.08 -18.49 5.42
CA VAL A 203 16.46 -18.42 3.99
C VAL A 203 17.96 -18.16 3.88
N TYR A 204 18.56 -18.52 2.75
CA TYR A 204 20.00 -18.40 2.48
C TYR A 204 20.30 -17.50 1.28
N ASP A 205 21.57 -17.14 1.12
CA ASP A 205 22.07 -16.28 0.05
C ASP A 205 21.75 -16.78 -1.35
N GLY A 206 21.41 -15.86 -2.25
CA GLY A 206 21.18 -16.15 -3.65
C GLY A 206 19.82 -16.76 -3.97
N PHE A 207 18.95 -16.98 -2.97
CA PHE A 207 17.70 -17.72 -3.15
C PHE A 207 16.63 -16.92 -3.88
N VAL A 208 15.81 -17.62 -4.65
CA VAL A 208 14.56 -17.10 -5.24
C VAL A 208 13.39 -17.86 -4.64
N LEU A 209 12.53 -17.18 -3.88
CA LEU A 209 11.28 -17.72 -3.35
C LEU A 209 10.12 -17.26 -4.24
N LEU A 210 9.37 -18.21 -4.81
CA LEU A 210 8.32 -17.93 -5.79
C LEU A 210 6.95 -18.43 -5.28
N GLY A 211 5.96 -17.55 -5.24
CA GLY A 211 4.56 -17.89 -4.97
C GLY A 211 3.81 -18.43 -6.20
N PRO A 212 2.47 -18.57 -6.16
CA PRO A 212 1.52 -17.78 -5.36
C PRO A 212 1.24 -18.30 -3.94
N GLY A 213 1.75 -19.48 -3.60
CA GLY A 213 1.71 -20.04 -2.25
C GLY A 213 2.63 -19.31 -1.28
N GLY A 214 2.93 -19.95 -0.16
CA GLY A 214 3.87 -19.42 0.82
C GLY A 214 3.59 -19.96 2.22
N PHE A 215 3.49 -19.07 3.19
CA PHE A 215 3.55 -19.43 4.60
C PHE A 215 2.32 -18.96 5.36
N LYS A 216 1.82 -19.81 6.24
CA LYS A 216 0.85 -19.45 7.27
C LYS A 216 1.42 -19.82 8.63
N ARG A 217 1.15 -19.03 9.66
CA ARG A 217 1.53 -19.42 11.03
C ARG A 217 0.56 -20.44 11.60
N ASP A 218 1.08 -21.34 12.42
CA ASP A 218 0.27 -22.26 13.23
C ASP A 218 -0.56 -21.49 14.27
N ASP A 219 -1.72 -22.02 14.64
CA ASP A 219 -2.67 -21.41 15.58
C ASP A 219 -2.26 -21.53 17.07
N GLY A 220 -1.10 -22.15 17.32
CA GLY A 220 -0.58 -22.41 18.65
C GLY A 220 -0.17 -21.18 19.49
N VAL A 221 0.09 -21.46 20.78
CA VAL A 221 0.50 -20.50 21.81
C VAL A 221 1.71 -19.67 21.37
N ILE A 222 1.61 -18.34 21.53
CA ILE A 222 2.65 -17.36 21.21
C ILE A 222 3.92 -17.66 22.04
N PRO A 223 5.06 -18.03 21.43
CA PRO A 223 6.32 -18.08 22.15
C PRO A 223 6.70 -16.66 22.52
N SER A 224 6.83 -16.38 23.81
CA SER A 224 7.32 -15.10 24.29
C SER A 224 8.74 -14.86 23.76
N SER A 225 8.92 -13.81 22.96
CA SER A 225 10.19 -13.10 22.70
C SER A 225 11.31 -13.74 21.83
N ALA A 226 11.16 -14.91 21.22
CA ALA A 226 12.23 -15.49 20.38
C ALA A 226 12.25 -14.96 18.93
N VAL A 227 13.44 -14.63 18.40
CA VAL A 227 13.69 -14.29 16.97
C VAL A 227 13.30 -15.45 16.02
N ALA A 228 13.25 -16.67 16.56
CA ALA A 228 12.76 -17.88 15.90
C ALA A 228 11.26 -17.86 15.57
N SER A 229 10.54 -16.81 15.96
CA SER A 229 9.11 -16.72 15.74
C SER A 229 8.73 -16.16 14.38
N ASN A 230 9.56 -15.48 13.58
CA ASN A 230 9.11 -14.83 12.32
C ASN A 230 8.82 -15.82 11.19
N SER A 231 7.85 -15.56 10.27
CA SER A 231 7.56 -16.50 9.17
C SER A 231 8.78 -16.71 8.28
N VAL A 232 9.39 -15.61 7.84
CA VAL A 232 10.61 -15.63 7.01
C VAL A 232 11.70 -14.83 7.70
N VAL A 233 12.81 -15.50 8.04
CA VAL A 233 14.01 -14.88 8.59
C VAL A 233 15.10 -14.88 7.53
N LEU A 234 15.50 -13.68 7.12
CA LEU A 234 16.76 -13.49 6.41
C LEU A 234 17.82 -13.20 7.48
N GLY A 235 18.62 -14.21 7.79
CA GLY A 235 19.71 -14.15 8.75
C GLY A 235 20.78 -13.11 8.42
N ASN A 236 21.76 -13.02 9.31
CA ASN A 236 22.81 -12.01 9.26
C ASN A 236 23.69 -12.13 8.00
N GLY A 237 23.83 -11.03 7.26
CA GLY A 237 24.77 -10.90 6.13
C GLY A 237 24.22 -11.42 4.81
N ILE A 238 22.89 -11.62 4.75
CA ILE A 238 22.30 -12.26 3.59
C ILE A 238 22.21 -11.36 2.37
N LYS A 239 22.47 -11.93 1.19
CA LYS A 239 22.53 -11.20 -0.09
C LYS A 239 21.83 -11.92 -1.26
N ASP A 240 21.46 -11.12 -2.25
CA ASP A 240 20.95 -11.57 -3.56
C ASP A 240 19.71 -12.47 -3.48
N ILE A 241 18.72 -12.01 -2.71
CA ILE A 241 17.43 -12.70 -2.52
C ILE A 241 16.34 -12.03 -3.35
N ASP A 242 15.55 -12.86 -4.03
CA ASP A 242 14.28 -12.47 -4.64
C ASP A 242 13.12 -13.20 -3.98
N ILE A 243 12.14 -12.47 -3.46
CA ILE A 243 10.87 -13.00 -2.97
C ILE A 243 9.77 -12.42 -3.85
N ILE A 244 9.09 -13.28 -4.62
CA ILE A 244 8.18 -12.85 -5.67
C ILE A 244 6.84 -13.56 -5.53
N GLY A 245 5.76 -12.81 -5.42
CA GLY A 245 4.39 -13.36 -5.46
C GLY A 245 4.00 -14.18 -4.23
N LEU A 246 4.81 -14.17 -3.17
CA LEU A 246 4.63 -15.03 -2.00
C LEU A 246 3.44 -14.54 -1.14
N HIS A 247 2.66 -15.48 -0.61
CA HIS A 247 1.64 -15.20 0.40
C HIS A 247 2.15 -15.56 1.80
N VAL A 248 2.15 -14.60 2.72
CA VAL A 248 2.54 -14.79 4.13
C VAL A 248 1.41 -14.34 5.05
N ASP A 249 0.84 -15.28 5.80
CA ASP A 249 -0.24 -15.06 6.77
C ASP A 249 0.26 -15.28 8.20
N GLY A 250 0.31 -14.20 8.98
CA GLY A 250 0.82 -14.19 10.34
C GLY A 250 -0.12 -14.78 11.41
N ASN A 251 -1.37 -15.12 11.03
CA ASN A 251 -2.48 -15.63 11.85
C ASN A 251 -3.57 -14.59 12.18
N GLU A 252 -4.75 -14.76 11.57
CA GLU A 252 -5.95 -13.94 11.76
C GLU A 252 -6.51 -13.93 13.20
N GLN A 253 -6.37 -15.02 13.95
CA GLN A 253 -6.87 -15.10 15.34
C GLN A 253 -6.15 -14.12 16.26
N MET A 254 -4.93 -13.71 15.90
CA MET A 254 -4.18 -12.73 16.67
C MET A 254 -4.76 -11.31 16.56
N GLN A 255 -5.66 -11.03 15.60
CA GLN A 255 -6.36 -9.72 15.58
C GLN A 255 -7.22 -9.49 16.81
N GLY A 256 -7.87 -10.54 17.34
CA GLY A 256 -8.64 -10.47 18.58
C GLY A 256 -7.75 -10.26 19.80
N VAL A 257 -6.60 -10.93 19.85
CA VAL A 257 -5.62 -10.80 20.95
C VAL A 257 -4.96 -9.41 20.95
N MET A 258 -4.71 -8.80 19.78
CA MET A 258 -4.19 -7.44 19.67
C MET A 258 -5.20 -6.36 20.12
N SER A 259 -6.48 -6.72 20.24
CA SER A 259 -7.51 -5.87 20.85
C SER A 259 -7.54 -5.94 22.38
N ASP A 260 -6.86 -6.93 22.99
CA ASP A 260 -6.81 -7.13 24.43
C ASP A 260 -5.91 -6.08 25.12
N PRO A 261 -6.43 -5.26 26.04
CA PRO A 261 -5.66 -4.31 26.83
C PRO A 261 -4.44 -4.92 27.55
N VAL A 262 -4.50 -6.19 27.95
CA VAL A 262 -3.39 -6.87 28.66
C VAL A 262 -2.16 -7.01 27.77
N TYR A 263 -2.35 -7.28 26.47
CA TYR A 263 -1.26 -7.34 25.49
C TYR A 263 -0.71 -5.96 25.11
N ARG A 264 -1.49 -4.89 25.34
CA ARG A 264 -1.07 -3.49 25.12
C ARG A 264 -0.29 -2.89 26.29
N GLN A 265 -0.54 -3.36 27.52
CA GLN A 265 -0.07 -2.72 28.76
C GLN A 265 1.23 -3.30 29.34
N GLY A 266 1.71 -4.45 28.87
CA GLY A 266 2.90 -5.10 29.44
C GLY A 266 4.22 -4.63 28.84
N SER A 267 5.31 -4.81 29.60
CA SER A 267 6.72 -4.87 29.13
C SER A 267 6.94 -5.86 27.96
N ASN A 268 5.89 -6.63 27.63
CA ASN A 268 5.74 -7.53 26.50
C ASN A 268 5.37 -6.83 25.17
N ALA A 269 5.44 -5.50 25.03
CA ALA A 269 5.47 -4.86 23.70
C ALA A 269 6.66 -5.37 22.82
N GLY A 270 7.69 -5.95 23.47
CA GLY A 270 8.74 -6.75 22.86
C GLY A 270 8.32 -8.17 22.44
N ALA A 271 7.22 -8.71 22.95
CA ALA A 271 6.61 -9.99 22.54
C ALA A 271 5.83 -9.89 21.22
N LEU A 272 5.56 -8.67 20.71
CA LEU A 272 5.15 -8.41 19.31
C LEU A 272 6.34 -8.54 18.33
N GLY A 273 7.23 -9.50 18.62
CA GLY A 273 8.46 -9.76 17.89
C GLY A 273 8.24 -10.50 16.57
N TYR A 274 7.06 -11.06 16.34
CA TYR A 274 6.72 -11.73 15.09
C TYR A 274 6.58 -10.75 13.94
N GLN A 275 7.34 -10.96 12.89
CA GLN A 275 7.23 -10.29 11.60
C GLN A 275 6.87 -11.34 10.55
N ASN A 276 6.13 -10.94 9.52
CA ASN A 276 5.94 -11.84 8.37
C ASN A 276 7.28 -12.05 7.65
N ILE A 277 7.99 -10.96 7.34
CA ILE A 277 9.34 -11.00 6.78
C ILE A 277 10.28 -10.15 7.63
N TYR A 278 11.35 -10.76 8.13
CA TYR A 278 12.37 -10.11 8.95
C TYR A 278 13.75 -10.16 8.27
N ILE A 279 14.28 -9.00 7.89
CA ILE A 279 15.61 -8.86 7.28
C ILE A 279 16.60 -8.36 8.32
N ILE A 280 17.57 -9.21 8.69
CA ILE A 280 18.58 -8.89 9.70
C ILE A 280 19.91 -8.54 9.02
N GLY A 281 20.27 -7.26 9.00
CA GLY A 281 21.60 -6.82 8.59
C GLY A 281 22.66 -7.12 9.65
N LYS A 282 23.92 -7.20 9.22
CA LYS A 282 25.11 -7.44 10.07
C LYS A 282 25.34 -6.30 11.06
N TYR A 283 25.59 -6.67 12.33
CA TYR A 283 25.90 -5.73 13.41
C TYR A 283 27.35 -5.22 13.39
N ALA A 284 28.25 -5.88 12.65
CA ALA A 284 29.67 -5.54 12.60
C ALA A 284 30.05 -4.97 11.23
N ASN A 285 30.77 -3.84 11.25
CA ASN A 285 31.42 -3.09 10.16
C ASN A 285 31.08 -3.58 8.74
N ALA A 286 30.21 -2.79 8.10
CA ALA A 286 29.82 -2.81 6.69
C ALA A 286 30.68 -3.71 5.79
N ASP A 287 30.15 -4.88 5.43
CA ASP A 287 30.48 -5.43 4.13
C ASP A 287 30.00 -4.40 3.10
N HIS A 288 30.94 -3.85 2.33
CA HIS A 288 30.62 -2.94 1.23
C HIS A 288 29.90 -3.66 0.08
N GLU A 289 29.86 -5.01 0.12
CA GLU A 289 29.21 -5.89 -0.86
C GLU A 289 27.85 -6.42 -0.37
N MET A 290 26.98 -5.52 0.07
CA MET A 290 25.57 -5.89 0.29
C MET A 290 24.96 -6.20 -1.07
N GLY A 291 24.56 -7.45 -1.31
CA GLY A 291 23.82 -7.79 -2.53
C GLY A 291 22.39 -7.25 -2.49
N THR A 292 21.58 -7.66 -3.47
CA THR A 292 20.25 -7.07 -3.67
C THR A 292 19.17 -7.90 -3.00
N ILE A 293 18.35 -7.32 -2.12
CA ILE A 293 17.15 -7.99 -1.62
C ILE A 293 15.92 -7.37 -2.30
N ARG A 294 15.12 -8.18 -2.99
CA ARG A 294 13.87 -7.73 -3.63
C ARG A 294 12.69 -8.50 -3.07
N ILE A 295 11.66 -7.77 -2.67
CA ILE A 295 10.36 -8.31 -2.25
C ILE A 295 9.30 -7.68 -3.14
N GLN A 296 8.70 -8.50 -4.00
CA GLN A 296 7.89 -8.03 -5.12
C GLN A 296 6.56 -8.76 -5.20
N ASN A 297 5.47 -7.99 -5.31
CA ASN A 297 4.13 -8.52 -5.53
C ASN A 297 3.68 -9.56 -4.50
N CYS A 298 4.22 -9.49 -3.28
CA CYS A 298 3.86 -10.42 -2.21
C CYS A 298 2.59 -9.94 -1.50
N ARG A 299 1.85 -10.89 -0.92
CA ARG A 299 0.70 -10.63 -0.05
C ARG A 299 1.07 -10.98 1.40
N LEU A 300 1.08 -9.99 2.29
CA LEU A 300 1.42 -10.15 3.70
C LEU A 300 0.23 -9.73 4.54
N VAL A 301 -0.33 -10.67 5.30
CA VAL A 301 -1.55 -10.44 6.08
C VAL A 301 -1.37 -10.85 7.54
N HIS A 302 -2.10 -10.21 8.43
CA HIS A 302 -2.29 -10.62 9.83
C HIS A 302 -0.99 -10.81 10.65
N SER A 303 0.07 -10.04 10.36
CA SER A 303 1.26 -10.05 11.21
C SER A 303 0.94 -9.49 12.61
N PRO A 304 1.27 -10.16 13.72
CA PRO A 304 1.18 -9.57 15.06
C PRO A 304 2.14 -8.41 15.30
N GLY A 305 3.28 -8.40 14.61
CA GLY A 305 4.21 -7.28 14.60
C GLY A 305 4.09 -6.51 13.29
N ASN A 306 5.21 -6.26 12.63
CA ASN A 306 5.24 -5.59 11.33
C ASN A 306 5.06 -6.60 10.19
N GLY A 307 4.57 -6.14 9.04
CA GLY A 307 4.54 -6.97 7.83
C GLY A 307 5.95 -7.28 7.34
N ILE A 308 6.68 -6.23 6.95
CA ILE A 308 8.09 -6.32 6.53
C ILE A 308 8.94 -5.48 7.46
N VAL A 309 10.09 -6.01 7.88
CA VAL A 309 11.12 -5.22 8.55
C VAL A 309 12.44 -5.31 7.81
N VAL A 310 13.04 -4.15 7.58
CA VAL A 310 14.42 -4.01 7.10
C VAL A 310 15.25 -3.41 8.23
N ASN A 311 16.13 -4.20 8.84
CA ASN A 311 16.90 -3.79 10.01
C ASN A 311 18.41 -3.76 9.72
N ASN A 312 19.14 -2.94 10.49
CA ASN A 312 20.59 -2.78 10.46
C ASN A 312 21.15 -2.47 9.06
N HIS A 313 22.27 -3.09 8.69
CA HIS A 313 23.00 -2.84 7.45
C HIS A 313 22.35 -3.67 6.32
N SER A 314 21.12 -3.35 5.93
CA SER A 314 20.42 -4.06 4.86
C SER A 314 19.87 -3.06 3.86
N GLN A 315 19.92 -3.38 2.57
CA GLN A 315 19.21 -2.65 1.53
C GLN A 315 18.12 -3.55 0.94
N ALA A 316 16.95 -2.96 0.65
CA ALA A 316 15.86 -3.71 0.04
C ALA A 316 15.10 -2.89 -1.00
N SER A 317 14.57 -3.58 -2.00
CA SER A 317 13.54 -3.07 -2.90
C SER A 317 12.22 -3.73 -2.58
N LEU A 318 11.29 -2.96 -2.01
CA LEU A 318 9.95 -3.40 -1.63
C LEU A 318 8.95 -2.83 -2.64
N THR A 319 8.49 -3.64 -3.58
CA THR A 319 7.69 -3.18 -4.73
C THR A 319 6.37 -3.93 -4.90
N GLY A 320 5.26 -3.21 -5.04
CA GLY A 320 3.98 -3.82 -5.43
C GLY A 320 3.38 -4.78 -4.40
N ASN A 321 3.82 -4.72 -3.13
CA ASN A 321 3.34 -5.65 -2.11
C ASN A 321 1.97 -5.20 -1.57
N HIS A 322 1.11 -6.17 -1.26
CA HIS A 322 -0.13 -5.96 -0.53
C HIS A 322 0.08 -6.35 0.93
N ILE A 323 0.06 -5.37 1.82
CA ILE A 323 0.26 -5.56 3.25
C ILE A 323 -1.01 -5.14 3.98
N GLU A 324 -1.61 -6.03 4.75
CA GLU A 324 -2.81 -5.70 5.50
C GLU A 324 -2.77 -6.22 6.93
N ARG A 325 -3.45 -5.51 7.82
CA ARG A 325 -3.82 -6.04 9.14
C ARG A 325 -2.64 -6.40 10.04
N CYS A 326 -1.58 -5.60 9.99
CA CYS A 326 -0.40 -5.80 10.83
C CYS A 326 -0.57 -5.11 12.20
N GLY A 327 -0.16 -5.76 13.28
CA GLY A 327 -0.21 -5.23 14.64
C GLY A 327 0.64 -3.98 14.84
N LYS A 328 1.80 -3.91 14.20
CA LYS A 328 2.66 -2.72 14.13
C LYS A 328 2.64 -2.13 12.71
N ASN A 329 3.79 -1.77 12.16
CA ASN A 329 3.85 -1.16 10.84
C ASN A 329 3.54 -2.15 9.73
N GLY A 330 2.95 -1.71 8.63
CA GLY A 330 2.99 -2.50 7.40
C GLY A 330 4.44 -2.76 6.98
N ILE A 331 5.24 -1.69 6.94
CA ILE A 331 6.68 -1.74 6.65
C ILE A 331 7.44 -0.95 7.73
N TYR A 332 8.47 -1.55 8.31
CA TYR A 332 9.35 -0.89 9.26
C TYR A 332 10.81 -0.92 8.78
N LEU A 333 11.43 0.25 8.71
CA LEU A 333 12.81 0.44 8.26
C LEU A 333 13.60 0.99 9.44
N ALA A 334 14.57 0.22 9.95
CA ALA A 334 15.45 0.59 11.04
C ALA A 334 16.90 0.33 10.63
N GLN A 335 17.42 1.14 9.72
CA GLN A 335 18.79 0.96 9.22
C GLN A 335 19.76 1.74 10.11
N THR A 336 20.96 1.22 10.33
CA THR A 336 22.00 1.93 11.10
C THR A 336 23.05 2.57 10.21
N HIS A 337 23.05 2.28 8.91
CA HIS A 337 24.06 2.68 7.93
C HIS A 337 23.41 3.12 6.61
N GLY A 338 24.09 4.00 5.86
CA GLY A 338 23.58 4.82 4.75
C GLY A 338 23.10 4.11 3.47
N PHE A 339 22.36 3.02 3.61
CA PHE A 339 21.92 2.14 2.53
C PHE A 339 20.55 2.55 2.01
N ASN A 340 20.44 2.64 0.68
CA ASN A 340 19.21 3.04 0.02
C ASN A 340 18.19 1.90 0.00
N THR A 341 17.06 2.08 0.68
CA THR A 341 15.89 1.20 0.56
C THR A 341 14.79 1.91 -0.23
N SER A 342 14.23 1.22 -1.22
CA SER A 342 13.11 1.72 -2.02
C SER A 342 11.80 1.04 -1.60
N VAL A 343 10.76 1.83 -1.32
CA VAL A 343 9.41 1.35 -1.00
C VAL A 343 8.46 1.93 -2.05
N THR A 344 8.13 1.15 -3.07
CA THR A 344 7.45 1.66 -4.27
C THR A 344 6.16 0.91 -4.62
N GLY A 345 5.07 1.64 -4.82
CA GLY A 345 3.83 1.05 -5.35
C GLY A 345 3.16 0.02 -4.43
N ASN A 346 3.45 0.03 -3.13
CA ASN A 346 2.86 -0.93 -2.20
C ASN A 346 1.44 -0.47 -1.78
N TYR A 347 0.56 -1.43 -1.53
CA TYR A 347 -0.76 -1.21 -0.97
C TYR A 347 -0.78 -1.67 0.49
N ILE A 348 -0.91 -0.73 1.43
CA ILE A 348 -0.82 -0.97 2.87
C ILE A 348 -2.14 -0.57 3.52
N ARG A 349 -2.77 -1.46 4.28
CA ARG A 349 -4.03 -1.10 4.96
C ARG A 349 -4.22 -1.72 6.33
N GLU A 350 -5.00 -1.04 7.18
CA GLU A 350 -5.42 -1.57 8.48
C GLU A 350 -4.23 -2.01 9.36
N CYS A 351 -3.07 -1.34 9.27
CA CYS A 351 -1.90 -1.63 10.09
C CYS A 351 -1.81 -0.68 11.30
N GLY A 352 -1.12 -1.09 12.36
CA GLY A 352 -0.78 -0.23 13.50
C GLY A 352 -1.63 -0.39 14.75
N PHE A 353 -2.23 -1.55 14.98
CA PHE A 353 -3.10 -1.81 16.14
C PHE A 353 -2.42 -1.68 17.53
N VAL A 354 -1.09 -1.78 17.59
CA VAL A 354 -0.30 -1.74 18.83
C VAL A 354 1.04 -1.03 18.57
N TYR A 355 0.99 0.30 18.51
CA TYR A 355 2.13 1.19 18.25
C TYR A 355 2.79 0.96 16.87
N GLY A 356 2.27 1.63 15.83
CA GLY A 356 2.67 1.44 14.43
C GLY A 356 1.72 2.11 13.43
N GLY A 357 2.09 2.09 12.15
CA GLY A 357 1.24 2.64 11.08
C GLY A 357 1.41 1.96 9.73
N GLY A 358 1.36 2.73 8.64
CA GLY A 358 1.65 2.21 7.31
C GLY A 358 3.13 1.90 7.14
N ILE A 359 3.96 2.96 7.13
CA ILE A 359 5.41 2.88 6.96
C ILE A 359 6.10 3.59 8.14
N GLY A 360 6.95 2.88 8.88
CA GLY A 360 7.82 3.46 9.89
C GLY A 360 9.27 3.54 9.40
N ILE A 361 9.86 4.72 9.47
CA ILE A 361 11.24 4.99 9.02
C ILE A 361 12.05 5.50 10.21
N ALA A 362 13.08 4.74 10.57
CA ALA A 362 14.04 5.04 11.61
C ALA A 362 15.47 4.92 11.05
N HIS A 363 16.22 6.03 11.06
CA HIS A 363 17.66 6.06 10.73
C HIS A 363 18.05 5.53 9.32
N ALA A 364 17.14 5.61 8.35
CA ALA A 364 17.26 4.97 7.04
C ALA A 364 17.35 5.97 5.87
N HIS A 365 18.06 5.61 4.78
CA HIS A 365 17.96 6.32 3.49
C HIS A 365 16.87 5.67 2.67
N VAL A 366 15.77 6.40 2.48
CA VAL A 366 14.53 5.80 1.98
C VAL A 366 13.95 6.61 0.85
N ASN A 367 13.56 5.91 -0.21
CA ASN A 367 12.65 6.45 -1.21
C ASN A 367 11.31 5.71 -1.12
N ALA A 368 10.32 6.35 -0.47
CA ALA A 368 8.95 5.86 -0.37
C ALA A 368 8.07 6.57 -1.40
N THR A 369 7.81 5.92 -2.53
CA THR A 369 7.12 6.53 -3.68
C THR A 369 5.92 5.75 -4.19
N GLY A 370 4.82 6.43 -4.50
CA GLY A 370 3.67 5.81 -5.18
C GLY A 370 2.91 4.78 -4.35
N ASN A 371 3.10 4.75 -3.03
CA ASN A 371 2.40 3.81 -2.16
C ASN A 371 0.97 4.28 -1.88
N VAL A 372 0.08 3.33 -1.66
CA VAL A 372 -1.30 3.57 -1.25
C VAL A 372 -1.46 3.06 0.18
N ILE A 373 -1.75 3.95 1.12
CA ILE A 373 -1.82 3.66 2.55
C ILE A 373 -3.21 4.03 3.06
N VAL A 374 -3.96 3.07 3.60
CA VAL A 374 -5.39 3.25 3.89
C VAL A 374 -5.76 2.71 5.27
N SER A 375 -6.49 3.47 6.08
CA SER A 375 -7.07 2.94 7.34
C SER A 375 -6.04 2.39 8.34
N CYS A 376 -4.82 2.94 8.35
CA CYS A 376 -3.85 2.62 9.40
C CYS A 376 -4.19 3.39 10.69
N TYR A 377 -3.76 2.90 11.85
CA TYR A 377 -4.27 3.40 13.14
C TYR A 377 -3.47 4.59 13.70
N GLU A 378 -2.14 4.53 13.79
CA GLU A 378 -1.38 5.63 14.42
C GLU A 378 -0.88 6.67 13.42
N TYR A 379 -0.43 6.23 12.24
CA TYR A 379 0.07 7.10 11.17
C TYR A 379 0.06 6.40 9.82
N GLY A 380 0.11 7.19 8.74
CA GLY A 380 0.37 6.67 7.40
C GLY A 380 1.86 6.39 7.24
N ILE A 381 2.70 7.42 7.43
CA ILE A 381 4.16 7.36 7.37
C ILE A 381 4.75 8.09 8.57
N LEU A 382 5.60 7.40 9.34
CA LEU A 382 6.41 7.98 10.42
C LEU A 382 7.86 8.08 9.99
N ILE A 383 8.46 9.25 10.18
CA ILE A 383 9.89 9.50 10.04
C ILE A 383 10.41 9.94 11.41
N SER A 384 11.28 9.12 12.00
CA SER A 384 11.82 9.38 13.33
C SER A 384 13.33 9.12 13.39
N SER A 385 14.04 9.82 14.28
CA SER A 385 15.41 9.44 14.68
C SER A 385 15.49 8.93 16.12
N THR A 386 14.36 8.51 16.71
CA THR A 386 14.38 7.89 18.05
C THR A 386 15.12 6.56 18.03
N GLY A 387 16.38 6.58 18.44
CA GLY A 387 17.26 5.43 18.65
C GLY A 387 18.59 5.92 19.21
N VAL A 388 19.09 5.29 20.28
CA VAL A 388 20.25 5.78 21.05
C VAL A 388 21.53 5.59 20.22
N GLY A 389 22.20 6.69 19.86
CA GLY A 389 23.62 6.66 19.43
C GLY A 389 23.93 6.88 17.95
N ALA A 390 22.96 6.86 17.03
CA ALA A 390 23.22 7.07 15.61
C ALA A 390 23.10 8.56 15.21
N ARG A 391 24.24 9.22 14.94
CA ARG A 391 24.34 10.55 14.29
C ARG A 391 24.60 10.42 12.78
N TRP A 392 23.58 10.45 11.92
CA TRP A 392 23.75 10.18 10.48
C TRP A 392 22.91 11.13 9.61
N ASN A 393 23.53 11.65 8.54
CA ASN A 393 22.86 12.42 7.49
C ASN A 393 22.00 11.46 6.67
N THR A 394 20.69 11.40 6.89
CA THR A 394 19.79 10.57 6.07
C THR A 394 19.04 11.42 5.05
N ASP A 395 18.96 10.90 3.82
CA ASP A 395 18.13 11.44 2.76
C ASP A 395 16.86 10.60 2.67
N ILE A 396 15.70 11.24 2.89
CA ILE A 396 14.40 10.58 2.90
C ILE A 396 13.49 11.28 1.90
N THR A 397 12.99 10.53 0.93
CA THR A 397 12.00 11.00 -0.03
C THR A 397 10.68 10.28 0.22
N VAL A 398 9.62 11.04 0.45
CA VAL A 398 8.23 10.58 0.54
C VAL A 398 7.47 11.27 -0.58
N ALA A 399 7.29 10.59 -1.71
CA ALA A 399 6.77 11.21 -2.92
C ALA A 399 5.56 10.49 -3.53
N SER A 400 4.59 11.25 -4.04
CA SER A 400 3.48 10.71 -4.84
C SER A 400 2.70 9.58 -4.16
N ASN A 401 2.66 9.54 -2.82
CA ASN A 401 1.89 8.55 -2.08
C ASN A 401 0.43 9.00 -1.96
N ASN A 402 -0.49 8.04 -1.88
CA ASN A 402 -1.91 8.26 -1.61
C ASN A 402 -2.25 7.71 -0.22
N ILE A 403 -2.47 8.61 0.74
CA ILE A 403 -2.56 8.29 2.15
C ILE A 403 -3.94 8.71 2.67
N ARG A 404 -4.75 7.75 3.13
CA ARG A 404 -6.16 7.99 3.46
C ARG A 404 -6.62 7.37 4.76
N GLY A 405 -7.41 8.14 5.50
CA GLY A 405 -8.26 7.63 6.57
C GLY A 405 -7.50 7.01 7.73
N VAL A 406 -6.47 7.66 8.28
CA VAL A 406 -5.83 7.16 9.50
C VAL A 406 -6.82 7.32 10.63
N LYS A 407 -7.18 6.19 11.24
CA LYS A 407 -8.29 6.09 12.20
C LYS A 407 -7.76 6.13 13.61
N ARG A 408 -8.46 6.79 14.53
CA ARG A 408 -8.29 6.56 15.96
C ARG A 408 -8.42 5.07 16.21
N GLN A 409 -7.43 4.53 16.86
CA GLN A 409 -7.74 3.53 17.86
C GLN A 409 -8.14 4.29 19.13
N LEU A 410 -9.35 4.02 19.61
CA LEU A 410 -9.70 4.29 21.00
C LEU A 410 -8.63 3.65 21.88
N LEU A 411 -8.28 4.33 22.98
CA LEU A 411 -7.48 3.87 24.12
C LEU A 411 -6.01 4.28 24.07
N ASP A 412 -5.73 5.40 24.72
CA ASP A 412 -4.52 5.51 25.52
C ASP A 412 -4.50 4.44 26.63
N ASN A 413 -3.34 4.27 27.26
CA ASN A 413 -3.13 3.29 28.33
C ASN A 413 -4.00 3.56 29.60
N SER A 414 -4.70 4.70 29.66
CA SER A 414 -5.61 5.07 30.76
C SER A 414 -7.05 4.62 30.52
N GLY A 415 -7.39 4.15 29.32
CA GLY A 415 -8.77 3.82 28.97
C GLY A 415 -9.68 5.06 28.89
N ASP A 416 -9.10 6.25 28.87
CA ASP A 416 -9.81 7.53 28.90
C ASP A 416 -9.63 8.25 27.56
N PRO A 417 -10.62 8.25 26.66
CA PRO A 417 -10.51 8.94 25.38
C PRO A 417 -10.24 10.45 25.48
N ASP A 418 -10.31 11.06 26.67
CA ASP A 418 -10.02 12.47 26.90
C ASP A 418 -8.59 12.75 27.41
N SER A 419 -7.82 11.76 27.87
CA SER A 419 -6.50 12.03 28.49
C SER A 419 -5.43 12.50 27.49
N PHE A 420 -5.61 12.20 26.19
CA PHE A 420 -4.74 12.75 25.15
C PHE A 420 -4.98 14.25 24.87
N LYS A 421 -6.15 14.80 25.25
CA LYS A 421 -6.45 16.23 25.11
C LYS A 421 -5.61 17.08 26.08
N THR A 422 -5.13 16.48 27.18
CA THR A 422 -4.48 17.20 28.29
C THR A 422 -2.96 17.00 28.36
N SER A 423 -2.37 16.11 27.55
CA SER A 423 -0.91 15.99 27.48
C SER A 423 -0.27 17.27 26.93
N SER A 424 0.94 17.62 27.34
CA SER A 424 1.68 18.80 26.86
C SER A 424 2.10 18.73 25.37
N LEU A 425 1.80 17.61 24.70
CA LEU A 425 1.81 17.46 23.23
C LEU A 425 0.42 17.72 22.62
N GLY A 426 -0.49 18.29 23.42
CA GLY A 426 -1.89 18.57 23.11
C GLY A 426 -2.06 19.42 21.86
N VAL A 427 -3.15 19.14 21.17
CA VAL A 427 -3.59 19.69 19.88
C VAL A 427 -2.91 19.06 18.65
N GLY A 428 -3.47 17.94 18.18
CA GLY A 428 -3.45 17.54 16.77
C GLY A 428 -2.28 16.67 16.28
N ILE A 429 -1.48 16.09 17.16
CA ILE A 429 -0.25 15.34 16.78
C ILE A 429 -0.48 13.82 16.71
N GLY A 430 -1.34 13.27 17.57
CA GLY A 430 -1.77 11.87 17.43
C GLY A 430 -2.54 11.67 16.13
N TYR A 431 -2.37 10.53 15.47
CA TYR A 431 -3.13 10.13 14.28
C TYR A 431 -2.81 10.96 13.01
N THR A 432 -1.53 11.30 12.84
CA THR A 432 -1.03 12.11 11.73
C THR A 432 -0.71 11.24 10.51
N GLN A 433 -1.07 11.69 9.30
CA GLN A 433 -0.83 10.90 8.08
C GLN A 433 0.66 10.82 7.72
N VAL A 434 1.38 11.94 7.73
CA VAL A 434 2.84 11.97 7.60
C VAL A 434 3.44 12.69 8.81
N PHE A 435 4.15 11.96 9.65
CA PHE A 435 4.72 12.50 10.88
C PHE A 435 6.25 12.47 10.86
N VAL A 436 6.88 13.64 11.01
CA VAL A 436 8.33 13.79 11.20
C VAL A 436 8.59 14.21 12.64
N THR A 437 9.37 13.43 13.39
CA THR A 437 9.61 13.67 14.83
C THR A 437 11.04 13.41 15.28
N ARG A 438 11.47 14.12 16.35
CA ARG A 438 12.72 13.94 17.11
C ARG A 438 13.92 13.57 16.21
N ALA A 439 14.36 14.48 15.32
CA ALA A 439 15.56 14.29 14.49
C ALA A 439 16.80 14.85 15.21
N SER A 440 17.71 13.99 15.65
CA SER A 440 18.90 14.35 16.44
C SER A 440 20.09 14.84 15.58
N THR A 441 19.96 14.88 14.25
CA THR A 441 20.98 15.40 13.30
C THR A 441 20.34 15.85 11.96
N ARG A 442 21.16 16.32 11.01
CA ARG A 442 20.77 16.77 9.65
C ARG A 442 19.90 15.74 8.94
N LEU A 443 18.67 16.13 8.62
CA LEU A 443 17.64 15.26 8.07
C LEU A 443 17.12 15.90 6.78
N ASN A 444 17.63 15.44 5.64
CA ASN A 444 17.16 15.92 4.35
C ASN A 444 15.89 15.14 3.99
N VAL A 445 14.74 15.72 4.31
CA VAL A 445 13.43 15.09 4.03
C VAL A 445 12.72 15.86 2.94
N ALA A 446 12.36 15.17 1.87
CA ALA A 446 11.49 15.69 0.83
C ALA A 446 10.12 14.99 0.91
N ILE A 447 9.07 15.73 1.25
CA ILE A 447 7.67 15.28 1.25
C ILE A 447 6.98 15.96 0.08
N THR A 448 6.85 15.26 -1.05
CA THR A 448 6.50 15.90 -2.33
C THR A 448 5.38 15.22 -3.11
N GLY A 449 4.38 15.98 -3.54
CA GLY A 449 3.36 15.46 -4.47
C GLY A 449 2.43 14.39 -3.88
N ASN A 450 2.31 14.30 -2.56
CA ASN A 450 1.44 13.31 -1.91
C ASN A 450 -0.03 13.77 -1.90
N SER A 451 -0.94 12.80 -1.96
CA SER A 451 -2.39 13.00 -1.76
C SER A 451 -2.75 12.48 -0.37
N ILE A 452 -3.16 13.37 0.53
CA ILE A 452 -3.44 13.08 1.94
C ILE A 452 -4.89 13.47 2.24
N GLU A 453 -5.67 12.52 2.76
CA GLU A 453 -7.09 12.73 3.02
C GLU A 453 -7.53 12.05 4.32
N GLY A 454 -8.41 12.73 5.08
CA GLY A 454 -9.12 12.08 6.19
C GLY A 454 -8.20 11.69 7.34
N ALA A 455 -7.19 12.51 7.65
CA ALA A 455 -6.42 12.33 8.89
C ALA A 455 -7.33 12.63 10.08
N GLU A 456 -7.37 11.81 11.13
CA GLU A 456 -8.01 12.26 12.37
C GLU A 456 -7.18 13.32 13.10
N GLY A 457 -5.85 13.19 13.03
CA GLY A 457 -4.89 14.19 13.48
C GLY A 457 -4.53 15.17 12.37
N SER A 458 -3.24 15.49 12.28
CA SER A 458 -2.75 16.37 11.22
C SER A 458 -2.56 15.64 9.89
N GLY A 459 -2.65 16.36 8.77
CA GLY A 459 -2.27 15.81 7.47
C GLY A 459 -0.77 15.54 7.42
N ILE A 460 0.02 16.60 7.52
CA ILE A 460 1.47 16.50 7.70
C ILE A 460 1.83 17.19 9.01
N ALA A 461 2.51 16.49 9.91
CA ALA A 461 3.11 17.08 11.10
C ALA A 461 4.64 16.95 11.07
N CYS A 462 5.34 18.02 11.39
CA CYS A 462 6.78 18.04 11.50
C CYS A 462 7.17 18.74 12.80
N MET A 463 7.86 18.00 13.68
CA MET A 463 8.11 18.41 15.06
C MET A 463 9.56 18.20 15.49
N GLY A 464 10.17 19.26 16.00
CA GLY A 464 11.40 19.15 16.79
C GLY A 464 11.14 18.86 18.27
N ALA A 465 12.20 18.51 19.00
CA ALA A 465 12.13 18.32 20.45
C ALA A 465 12.21 19.70 21.16
N ALA A 466 11.11 20.11 21.81
CA ALA A 466 10.95 21.44 22.43
C ALA A 466 12.02 21.82 23.48
N TYR A 467 12.75 20.86 24.05
CA TYR A 467 13.63 21.08 25.22
C TYR A 467 15.12 21.18 24.91
N ASN A 468 15.56 21.05 23.65
CA ASN A 468 16.98 21.09 23.32
C ASN A 468 17.23 21.73 21.93
N ALA A 469 17.57 23.02 21.92
CA ALA A 469 17.79 23.82 20.71
C ALA A 469 18.93 23.31 19.79
N GLY A 470 19.76 22.37 20.26
CA GLY A 470 20.81 21.70 19.48
C GLY A 470 20.30 20.61 18.53
N PHE A 471 19.03 20.20 18.61
CA PHE A 471 18.46 19.08 17.85
C PHE A 471 17.22 19.47 17.03
N LEU A 472 17.28 20.64 16.39
CA LEU A 472 16.21 21.08 15.50
C LEU A 472 16.44 20.47 14.10
N PRO A 473 15.47 19.73 13.53
CA PRO A 473 15.57 19.20 12.18
C PRO A 473 15.80 20.35 11.18
N HIS A 474 16.64 20.12 10.16
CA HIS A 474 16.90 21.04 9.06
C HIS A 474 17.08 20.28 7.75
N GLY A 475 16.67 20.88 6.63
CA GLY A 475 16.64 20.22 5.32
C GLY A 475 15.28 19.62 4.95
N LEU A 476 14.20 20.11 5.56
CA LEU A 476 12.84 19.65 5.29
C LEU A 476 12.20 20.44 4.14
N VAL A 477 11.79 19.75 3.09
CA VAL A 477 11.03 20.28 1.96
C VAL A 477 9.67 19.62 1.94
N VAL A 478 8.60 20.41 2.03
CA VAL A 478 7.22 19.96 1.90
C VAL A 478 6.61 20.67 0.70
N SER A 479 6.41 19.98 -0.42
CA SER A 479 5.95 20.66 -1.64
C SER A 479 4.93 19.91 -2.48
N ALA A 480 4.06 20.66 -3.15
CA ALA A 480 3.09 20.12 -4.10
C ALA A 480 2.14 19.03 -3.51
N ASN A 481 1.95 19.00 -2.20
CA ASN A 481 1.04 18.03 -1.57
C ASN A 481 -0.41 18.52 -1.63
N SER A 482 -1.36 17.61 -1.74
CA SER A 482 -2.80 17.86 -1.59
C SER A 482 -3.26 17.29 -0.25
N ILE A 483 -3.71 18.14 0.67
CA ILE A 483 -4.08 17.77 2.04
C ILE A 483 -5.50 18.24 2.30
N LEU A 484 -6.40 17.30 2.60
CA LEU A 484 -7.81 17.61 2.82
C LEU A 484 -8.45 16.80 3.95
N LEU A 485 -9.49 17.39 4.55
CA LEU A 485 -10.38 16.71 5.50
C LEU A 485 -9.67 16.15 6.73
N CYS A 486 -8.66 16.86 7.25
CA CYS A 486 -7.98 16.46 8.48
C CYS A 486 -8.72 16.97 9.73
N GLY A 487 -8.81 16.19 10.80
CA GLY A 487 -9.38 16.58 12.09
C GLY A 487 -8.48 17.54 12.88
N GLY A 488 -7.17 17.44 12.69
CA GLY A 488 -6.16 18.37 13.19
C GLY A 488 -5.81 19.46 12.17
N ALA A 489 -4.55 19.89 12.17
CA ALA A 489 -4.09 20.84 11.17
C ALA A 489 -3.75 20.13 9.85
N GLY A 490 -4.06 20.72 8.70
CA GLY A 490 -3.60 20.18 7.43
C GLY A 490 -2.06 20.10 7.38
N LEU A 491 -1.40 21.21 7.71
CA LEU A 491 0.05 21.28 7.90
C LEU A 491 0.39 21.79 9.31
N ASN A 492 1.11 20.99 10.10
CA ASN A 492 1.49 21.29 11.49
C ASN A 492 3.01 21.30 11.64
N ILE A 493 3.62 22.47 11.76
CA ILE A 493 5.07 22.63 11.79
C ILE A 493 5.47 23.27 13.12
N ARG A 494 6.25 22.55 13.95
CA ARG A 494 6.67 23.04 15.27
C ARG A 494 8.15 22.79 15.55
N TYR A 495 8.83 23.77 16.15
CA TYR A 495 10.21 23.63 16.63
C TYR A 495 11.17 23.14 15.53
N LEU A 496 11.20 23.79 14.36
CA LEU A 496 12.06 23.39 13.23
C LEU A 496 12.96 24.54 12.76
N ARG A 497 14.07 24.18 12.10
CA ARG A 497 14.93 25.12 11.36
C ARG A 497 14.97 24.76 9.88
N GLY A 498 15.02 25.74 8.99
CA GLY A 498 15.26 25.50 7.56
C GLY A 498 14.23 24.57 6.90
N VAL A 499 12.95 24.80 7.19
CA VAL A 499 11.83 24.18 6.47
C VAL A 499 11.46 25.04 5.26
N SER A 500 11.14 24.37 4.14
CA SER A 500 10.60 24.98 2.93
C SER A 500 9.25 24.33 2.59
N CYS A 501 8.18 25.12 2.65
CA CYS A 501 6.83 24.66 2.30
C CYS A 501 6.34 25.41 1.05
N ILE A 502 6.21 24.73 -0.10
CA ILE A 502 5.92 25.37 -1.41
C ILE A 502 4.84 24.62 -2.19
N GLY A 503 3.82 25.33 -2.68
CA GLY A 503 2.84 24.77 -3.61
C GLY A 503 1.93 23.70 -3.03
N ASN A 504 1.82 23.60 -1.69
CA ASN A 504 0.89 22.70 -1.05
C ASN A 504 -0.53 23.26 -1.13
N ARG A 505 -1.50 22.40 -1.47
CA ARG A 505 -2.92 22.68 -1.42
C ARG A 505 -3.49 22.09 -0.14
N VAL A 506 -3.90 22.94 0.78
CA VAL A 506 -4.44 22.53 2.08
C VAL A 506 -5.83 23.14 2.25
N ALA A 507 -6.82 22.30 2.54
CA ALA A 507 -8.22 22.75 2.63
C ALA A 507 -9.08 21.85 3.51
N ALA A 508 -10.18 22.42 4.02
CA ALA A 508 -11.25 21.71 4.72
C ALA A 508 -10.78 20.90 5.93
N ASN A 509 -9.80 21.43 6.68
CA ASN A 509 -9.33 20.84 7.92
C ASN A 509 -10.07 21.43 9.11
N PHE A 510 -10.34 20.62 10.13
CA PHE A 510 -11.22 20.98 11.25
C PHE A 510 -10.54 21.96 12.21
N PHE A 511 -9.27 21.74 12.57
CA PHE A 511 -8.56 22.65 13.46
C PHE A 511 -8.02 23.86 12.70
N ALA A 512 -7.09 23.65 11.76
CA ALA A 512 -6.50 24.72 10.96
C ALA A 512 -5.95 24.16 9.64
N ASP A 513 -5.87 24.97 8.58
CA ASP A 513 -5.14 24.52 7.39
C ASP A 513 -3.62 24.57 7.61
N LEU A 514 -3.12 25.58 8.32
CA LEU A 514 -1.71 25.73 8.66
C LEU A 514 -1.56 26.09 10.14
N TYR A 515 -0.69 25.35 10.85
CA TYR A 515 -0.27 25.64 12.21
C TYR A 515 1.26 25.73 12.28
N LEU A 516 1.78 26.86 12.75
CA LEU A 516 3.21 27.12 12.90
C LEU A 516 3.51 27.48 14.37
N ASP A 517 4.51 26.84 14.97
CA ASP A 517 5.02 27.19 16.30
C ASP A 517 6.55 27.14 16.36
N ASP A 518 7.17 28.20 16.85
CA ASP A 518 8.63 28.36 17.01
C ASP A 518 9.47 27.82 15.83
N VAL A 519 9.22 28.35 14.62
CA VAL A 519 9.88 27.94 13.36
C VAL A 519 10.86 29.01 12.90
N ALA A 520 12.12 28.64 12.64
CA ALA A 520 13.10 29.49 11.96
C ALA A 520 13.33 29.00 10.52
N GLY A 521 12.60 29.54 9.53
CA GLY A 521 12.69 29.10 8.13
C GLY A 521 11.80 29.88 7.16
N SER A 522 11.78 29.49 5.87
CA SER A 522 11.00 30.15 4.81
C SER A 522 9.72 29.38 4.50
N VAL A 523 8.57 29.97 4.78
CA VAL A 523 7.26 29.44 4.39
C VAL A 523 6.70 30.33 3.27
N SER A 524 7.16 30.12 2.03
CA SER A 524 6.78 30.92 0.86
C SER A 524 5.99 30.11 -0.16
N GLY A 525 4.86 30.63 -0.66
CA GLY A 525 4.14 30.04 -1.79
C GLY A 525 3.18 28.88 -1.47
N ASN A 526 2.57 28.85 -0.28
CA ASN A 526 1.50 27.90 0.02
C ASN A 526 0.14 28.46 -0.41
N THR A 527 -0.66 27.64 -1.11
CA THR A 527 -2.03 28.00 -1.50
C THR A 527 -2.99 27.32 -0.52
N VAL A 528 -3.47 28.06 0.48
CA VAL A 528 -4.57 27.58 1.32
C VAL A 528 -5.87 27.95 0.64
N VAL A 529 -6.70 26.95 0.40
CA VAL A 529 -8.02 27.15 -0.21
C VAL A 529 -9.06 27.03 0.89
N CYS A 530 -9.43 28.16 1.50
CA CYS A 530 -10.54 28.24 2.43
C CYS A 530 -11.85 28.02 1.64
N ARG A 531 -12.51 26.88 1.81
CA ARG A 531 -13.73 26.53 1.07
C ARG A 531 -15.03 27.04 1.71
N TYR A 532 -14.94 28.11 2.50
CA TYR A 532 -16.10 28.87 2.96
C TYR A 532 -15.79 30.35 2.74
N PRO A 533 -16.72 31.15 2.17
CA PRO A 533 -16.51 32.58 2.02
C PRO A 533 -16.39 33.19 3.42
N VAL A 534 -15.17 33.47 3.84
CA VAL A 534 -14.94 34.36 4.98
C VAL A 534 -15.01 35.77 4.41
N SER A 535 -16.21 36.28 4.20
CA SER A 535 -16.38 37.73 4.22
C SER A 535 -16.07 38.19 5.64
N ASP A 536 -15.43 39.37 5.80
CA ASP A 536 -15.02 39.92 7.10
C ASP A 536 -16.16 39.95 8.14
N ARG A 537 -17.41 39.86 7.67
CA ARG A 537 -18.63 39.61 8.45
C ARG A 537 -19.54 38.64 7.70
N VAL A 538 -20.04 37.60 8.37
CA VAL A 538 -21.07 36.68 7.83
C VAL A 538 -22.24 36.65 8.80
N VAL A 539 -23.47 36.63 8.26
CA VAL A 539 -24.68 36.35 9.03
C VAL A 539 -25.21 34.99 8.61
N TYR A 540 -25.24 34.04 9.54
CA TYR A 540 -25.79 32.70 9.32
C TYR A 540 -26.86 32.42 10.38
N GLN A 541 -28.08 32.07 9.93
CA GLN A 541 -29.24 31.86 10.81
C GLN A 541 -29.51 33.04 11.79
N GLY A 542 -29.27 34.27 11.34
CA GLY A 542 -29.44 35.48 12.18
C GLY A 542 -28.29 35.79 13.14
N ILE A 543 -27.26 34.93 13.20
CA ILE A 543 -26.09 35.13 14.07
C ILE A 543 -24.97 35.80 13.26
N LYS A 544 -24.44 36.91 13.80
CA LYS A 544 -23.31 37.66 13.21
C LYS A 544 -21.97 37.06 13.67
N TYR A 545 -21.08 36.79 12.72
CA TYR A 545 -19.70 36.34 12.95
C TYR A 545 -18.72 37.39 12.45
N GLU A 546 -17.70 37.73 13.24
CA GLU A 546 -16.65 38.71 12.90
C GLU A 546 -15.25 38.13 13.15
N ALA A 547 -14.33 38.30 12.21
CA ALA A 547 -12.92 37.97 12.39
C ALA A 547 -12.20 39.09 13.17
N LYS A 548 -11.76 38.84 14.40
CA LYS A 548 -11.01 39.79 15.23
C LYS A 548 -9.56 39.35 15.44
N LYS A 549 -8.63 40.29 15.31
CA LYS A 549 -7.24 40.14 15.76
C LYS A 549 -7.22 40.07 17.30
N ARG A 550 -6.74 38.97 17.87
CA ARG A 550 -6.56 38.81 19.32
C ARG A 550 -5.08 38.73 19.64
N HIS A 551 -4.64 39.52 20.63
CA HIS A 551 -3.31 39.42 21.20
C HIS A 551 -3.34 38.36 22.30
N LEU A 552 -2.57 37.28 22.17
CA LEU A 552 -2.49 36.25 23.22
C LEU A 552 -1.51 36.71 24.29
N SER A 553 -2.01 37.39 25.33
CA SER A 553 -1.27 37.57 26.58
C SER A 553 -1.66 36.44 27.54
N SER A 554 -0.88 35.36 27.60
CA SER A 554 -0.92 34.44 28.74
C SER A 554 0.36 34.57 29.55
N GLY A 555 0.20 34.68 30.88
CA GLY A 555 1.17 35.16 31.85
C GLY A 555 2.39 34.26 32.13
N GLU A 556 2.78 33.38 31.22
CA GLU A 556 3.99 32.54 31.34
C GLU A 556 4.87 32.53 30.09
N THR A 557 4.62 33.42 29.13
CA THR A 557 5.58 33.67 28.05
C THR A 557 6.69 34.59 28.55
N LYS A 558 7.96 34.24 28.26
CA LYS A 558 9.11 35.12 28.55
C LYS A 558 8.83 36.54 28.01
N PRO A 559 9.26 37.61 28.72
CA PRO A 559 9.07 38.98 28.24
C PRO A 559 9.64 39.13 26.83
N GLY A 560 8.80 39.45 25.84
CA GLY A 560 9.21 39.69 24.44
C GLY A 560 8.60 38.77 23.38
N VAL A 561 7.76 37.78 23.75
CA VAL A 561 7.09 36.89 22.79
C VAL A 561 5.66 37.37 22.52
N ASN A 562 5.42 37.99 21.36
CA ASN A 562 4.09 38.38 20.90
C ASN A 562 3.59 37.40 19.83
N ALA A 563 2.54 36.65 20.14
CA ALA A 563 1.79 35.84 19.18
C ALA A 563 0.46 36.54 18.85
N ASP A 564 0.31 36.98 17.59
CA ASP A 564 -0.97 37.49 17.08
C ASP A 564 -1.77 36.33 16.48
N CYS A 565 -3.02 36.16 16.91
CA CYS A 565 -3.94 35.17 16.36
C CYS A 565 -5.21 35.86 15.82
N TRP A 566 -5.80 35.32 14.74
CA TRP A 566 -7.06 35.80 14.16
C TRP A 566 -8.25 34.94 14.63
N THR A 567 -9.03 35.42 15.58
CA THR A 567 -10.16 34.66 16.16
C THR A 567 -11.47 35.08 15.50
N VAL A 568 -12.30 34.13 15.04
CA VAL A 568 -13.71 34.41 14.71
C VAL A 568 -14.52 34.44 16.01
N ILE A 569 -15.13 35.58 16.35
CA ILE A 569 -15.90 35.75 17.59
C ILE A 569 -17.39 35.85 17.27
N GLN A 570 -18.21 35.07 17.98
CA GLN A 570 -19.66 35.25 18.00
C GLN A 570 -19.99 36.51 18.82
N THR A 571 -20.57 37.53 18.20
CA THR A 571 -20.97 38.74 18.93
C THR A 571 -22.40 38.55 19.44
N SER A 572 -22.56 38.36 20.75
CA SER A 572 -23.88 38.34 21.40
C SER A 572 -24.37 39.77 21.64
N GLU A 573 -25.17 40.30 20.73
CA GLU A 573 -26.08 41.39 21.11
C GLU A 573 -27.38 40.76 21.59
N THR A 574 -27.40 40.38 22.88
CA THR A 574 -28.44 40.67 23.88
C THR A 574 -28.08 39.96 25.20
N LEU A 575 -27.74 40.75 26.22
CA LEU A 575 -27.90 40.39 27.64
C LEU A 575 -29.07 41.26 28.15
N PRO A 576 -29.88 40.87 29.17
CA PRO A 576 -29.56 39.94 30.27
C PRO A 576 -30.66 38.89 30.60
N GLU A 577 -30.27 37.81 31.26
CA GLU A 577 -30.82 37.29 32.54
C GLU A 577 -30.42 35.81 32.74
N TRP A 578 -30.00 35.50 33.96
CA TRP A 578 -29.71 34.15 34.42
C TRP A 578 -31.01 33.45 34.79
N HIS A 579 -31.22 32.22 34.31
CA HIS A 579 -31.82 31.15 35.11
C HIS A 579 -31.28 29.78 34.67
N THR A 580 -30.91 29.01 35.68
CA THR A 580 -30.45 27.63 35.71
C THR A 580 -31.63 26.66 35.58
N ASP A 581 -31.47 25.59 34.79
CA ASP A 581 -31.63 24.18 35.21
C ASP A 581 -31.75 23.22 34.00
N GLU A 582 -31.36 21.98 34.24
CA GLU A 582 -30.72 21.00 33.34
C GLU A 582 -31.66 20.20 32.41
N VAL A 583 -31.16 19.81 31.22
CA VAL A 583 -31.25 18.42 30.71
C VAL A 583 -30.00 18.12 29.85
N TYR A 584 -29.29 17.05 30.22
CA TYR A 584 -28.13 16.50 29.51
C TYR A 584 -28.43 16.17 28.04
N SER A 585 -27.69 16.81 27.14
CA SER A 585 -27.37 16.32 25.80
C SER A 585 -25.95 16.80 25.51
N PRO A 586 -24.97 15.93 25.16
CA PRO A 586 -23.64 16.40 24.79
C PRO A 586 -23.73 17.03 23.39
N ALA A 587 -24.24 18.26 23.34
CA ALA A 587 -24.04 19.19 22.24
C ALA A 587 -22.57 19.60 22.26
N VAL A 588 -21.71 18.82 21.60
CA VAL A 588 -20.32 19.21 21.36
C VAL A 588 -20.33 20.33 20.33
N ARG A 589 -20.12 21.56 20.82
CA ARG A 589 -20.07 22.80 20.05
C ARG A 589 -18.86 22.77 19.08
N PRO A 590 -19.01 23.25 17.83
CA PRO A 590 -17.87 23.39 16.91
C PRO A 590 -17.00 24.58 17.34
N SER A 591 -15.71 24.37 17.57
CA SER A 591 -14.73 25.45 17.72
C SER A 591 -13.91 25.57 16.43
N THR A 592 -14.15 26.67 15.71
CA THR A 592 -13.71 26.96 14.34
C THR A 592 -12.53 27.94 14.37
N TYR A 593 -11.28 27.58 14.01
CA TYR A 593 -10.20 28.58 13.89
C TYR A 593 -9.10 28.24 12.85
N ALA A 594 -9.23 28.72 11.62
CA ALA A 594 -8.09 28.84 10.70
C ALA A 594 -7.39 30.21 10.88
N ILE A 595 -6.09 30.20 11.17
CA ILE A 595 -5.26 31.41 11.39
C ILE A 595 -3.95 31.27 10.63
N TYR A 596 -3.60 32.24 9.80
CA TYR A 596 -2.22 32.49 9.43
C TYR A 596 -1.58 33.41 10.48
N SER A 597 -0.64 32.90 11.27
CA SER A 597 0.33 33.71 12.01
C SER A 597 1.72 33.48 11.41
N VAL A 598 2.27 34.51 10.78
CA VAL A 598 3.69 34.52 10.39
C VAL A 598 4.44 35.28 11.48
N HIS A 599 5.18 34.55 12.32
CA HIS A 599 6.15 35.15 13.23
C HIS A 599 7.54 35.08 12.60
N ARG A 600 8.30 36.18 12.64
CA ARG A 600 9.75 36.19 12.38
C ARG A 600 10.45 36.65 13.65
N PRO A 601 11.42 35.90 14.20
CA PRO A 601 12.29 36.41 15.23
C PRO A 601 13.30 37.38 14.59
N SER A 602 13.31 38.63 15.06
CA SER A 602 14.29 39.68 14.78
C SER A 602 14.54 40.02 13.29
N GLY A 603 13.90 41.08 12.80
CA GLY A 603 14.26 41.72 11.53
C GLY A 603 13.15 42.61 11.01
N THR A 604 13.45 43.91 10.92
CA THR A 604 12.65 45.05 10.44
C THR A 604 11.39 44.71 9.65
N ALA A 605 10.25 45.21 10.13
CA ALA A 605 8.97 45.14 9.45
C ALA A 605 9.06 45.79 8.06
N VAL A 606 8.80 45.02 7.00
CA VAL A 606 8.36 45.61 5.74
C VAL A 606 6.84 45.73 5.84
N SER A 607 6.37 46.91 6.24
CA SER A 607 4.96 47.27 6.10
C SER A 607 4.66 47.54 4.62
N GLY A 608 4.41 46.47 3.87
CA GLY A 608 3.70 46.59 2.59
C GLY A 608 2.28 47.01 2.90
N LYS A 609 1.98 48.31 2.78
CA LYS A 609 0.60 48.82 2.81
C LYS A 609 -0.22 48.05 1.76
N ARG A 610 -1.41 47.59 2.15
CA ARG A 610 -2.48 47.20 1.23
C ARG A 610 -2.69 48.36 0.26
N ASN A 611 -2.17 48.25 -0.97
CA ASN A 611 -2.63 48.98 -2.16
C ASN A 611 -2.06 48.45 -3.49
N ASP A 612 -1.14 47.47 -3.51
CA ASP A 612 -0.65 46.88 -4.77
C ASP A 612 -1.24 45.50 -5.12
N LEU A 613 -2.46 45.20 -4.64
CA LEU A 613 -3.26 44.05 -5.11
C LEU A 613 -4.47 44.51 -5.94
N LEU A 614 -4.30 45.58 -6.70
CA LEU A 614 -5.09 45.83 -7.89
C LEU A 614 -4.54 44.94 -9.01
N LEU A 615 -5.08 43.73 -9.14
CA LEU A 615 -5.11 43.06 -10.44
C LEU A 615 -6.19 43.78 -11.26
N GLU A 616 -5.77 44.81 -12.00
CA GLU A 616 -6.54 45.30 -13.13
C GLU A 616 -6.68 44.17 -14.15
N HIS A 617 -7.94 43.84 -14.44
CA HIS A 617 -8.49 43.40 -15.73
C HIS A 617 -7.74 42.37 -16.60
N ASN A 618 -8.51 41.31 -16.93
CA ASN A 618 -8.51 40.58 -18.19
C ASN A 618 -7.22 39.84 -18.58
N GLN A 619 -7.16 38.56 -18.18
CA GLN A 619 -7.01 37.41 -19.10
C GLN A 619 -7.00 36.11 -18.29
N VAL A 620 -8.16 35.46 -18.18
CA VAL A 620 -8.22 34.02 -17.90
C VAL A 620 -8.73 33.36 -19.17
N GLU A 621 -7.82 33.17 -20.12
CA GLU A 621 -7.99 32.16 -21.17
C GLU A 621 -7.03 31.00 -20.85
N GLY A 622 -7.58 29.78 -20.79
CA GLY A 622 -6.81 28.59 -21.17
C GLY A 622 -6.10 27.75 -20.10
N ALA A 623 -6.46 27.78 -18.80
CA ALA A 623 -5.98 26.77 -17.86
C ALA A 623 -6.90 25.53 -17.85
N ASP A 624 -6.58 24.60 -18.74
CA ASP A 624 -7.19 23.28 -18.90
C ASP A 624 -7.23 22.49 -17.57
N ASN A 625 -8.41 22.43 -16.94
CA ASN A 625 -8.68 21.69 -15.70
C ASN A 625 -9.08 20.22 -15.93
N SER A 626 -8.78 19.64 -17.10
CA SER A 626 -9.31 18.32 -17.49
C SER A 626 -8.46 17.09 -17.12
N ASN A 627 -7.42 17.19 -16.28
CA ASN A 627 -6.53 16.04 -16.05
C ASN A 627 -6.05 15.87 -14.59
N ARG A 628 -6.93 15.47 -13.65
CA ARG A 628 -6.47 14.89 -12.35
C ARG A 628 -7.50 14.20 -11.43
N LEU A 629 -8.61 13.68 -11.96
CA LEU A 629 -9.55 12.85 -11.17
C LEU A 629 -9.91 11.53 -11.86
N SER A 630 -9.16 11.05 -12.86
CA SER A 630 -9.45 9.78 -13.52
C SER A 630 -9.10 8.60 -12.62
N ASN A 631 -10.12 7.82 -12.20
CA ASN A 631 -10.10 6.41 -11.73
C ASN A 631 -10.78 6.10 -10.39
N VAL A 632 -11.78 6.88 -9.96
CA VAL A 632 -12.72 6.43 -8.91
C VAL A 632 -14.14 6.51 -9.45
N ASN A 633 -14.80 5.35 -9.60
CA ASN A 633 -16.24 5.26 -9.82
C ASN A 633 -16.93 5.75 -8.54
N LEU A 634 -17.66 6.86 -8.60
CA LEU A 634 -18.34 7.39 -7.44
C LEU A 634 -19.68 6.65 -7.27
N VAL A 635 -19.82 5.93 -6.16
CA VAL A 635 -21.12 5.40 -5.72
C VAL A 635 -21.79 6.48 -4.88
N ARG A 636 -22.93 7.02 -5.34
CA ARG A 636 -23.67 8.07 -4.62
C ARG A 636 -25.08 7.61 -4.27
N LYS A 637 -25.45 7.74 -2.98
CA LYS A 637 -26.80 7.52 -2.48
C LYS A 637 -27.45 8.88 -2.24
N LEU A 638 -28.62 9.12 -2.84
CA LEU A 638 -29.35 10.38 -2.73
C LEU A 638 -30.23 10.37 -1.47
N ALA A 639 -30.50 11.52 -0.89
CA ALA A 639 -31.45 11.72 0.21
C ALA A 639 -32.45 12.81 -0.20
N GLY A 640 -33.75 12.53 -0.15
CA GLY A 640 -34.84 13.51 -0.32
C GLY A 640 -35.67 13.44 -1.60
N GLY A 641 -35.69 12.33 -2.34
CA GLY A 641 -36.67 12.09 -3.42
C GLY A 641 -36.62 12.99 -4.68
N GLY A 642 -35.77 14.02 -4.73
CA GLY A 642 -35.48 14.80 -5.94
C GLY A 642 -34.27 14.23 -6.69
N LEU A 643 -34.35 14.14 -8.02
CA LEU A 643 -33.18 13.88 -8.86
C LEU A 643 -32.20 15.04 -8.67
N PRO A 644 -30.91 14.83 -8.36
CA PRO A 644 -29.91 15.88 -8.37
C PRO A 644 -29.71 16.34 -9.81
N THR A 645 -30.41 17.38 -10.20
CA THR A 645 -30.14 18.05 -11.46
C THR A 645 -28.89 18.92 -11.29
N GLU A 646 -28.08 19.03 -12.35
CA GLU A 646 -26.94 19.94 -12.51
C GLU A 646 -25.56 19.45 -12.03
N LEU A 647 -25.37 18.15 -11.80
CA LEU A 647 -24.05 17.61 -11.44
C LEU A 647 -23.30 17.02 -12.66
N PRO A 648 -21.99 17.26 -12.78
CA PRO A 648 -21.16 16.54 -13.74
C PRO A 648 -21.03 15.07 -13.30
N VAL A 649 -21.34 14.16 -14.21
CA VAL A 649 -21.29 12.70 -14.06
C VAL A 649 -20.41 12.07 -15.14
N ARG A 650 -19.81 10.92 -14.84
CA ARG A 650 -18.94 10.17 -15.76
C ARG A 650 -19.56 8.83 -16.12
N ALA A 651 -19.21 8.31 -17.30
CA ALA A 651 -19.53 6.94 -17.65
C ALA A 651 -19.05 5.98 -16.55
N GLY A 652 -19.96 5.16 -16.02
CA GLY A 652 -19.73 4.24 -14.90
C GLY A 652 -20.23 4.72 -13.54
N ASP A 653 -20.51 6.01 -13.36
CA ASP A 653 -21.07 6.53 -12.11
C ASP A 653 -22.49 5.97 -11.89
N ARG A 654 -22.77 5.46 -10.69
CA ARG A 654 -24.06 4.89 -10.30
C ARG A 654 -24.81 5.85 -9.37
N ILE A 655 -26.05 6.14 -9.73
CA ILE A 655 -26.98 6.98 -8.99
C ILE A 655 -28.15 6.10 -8.52
N TYR A 656 -28.28 5.93 -7.21
CA TYR A 656 -29.37 5.16 -6.60
C TYR A 656 -30.58 6.05 -6.34
N TYR A 657 -31.78 5.55 -6.64
CA TYR A 657 -33.02 6.22 -6.25
C TYR A 657 -33.22 6.06 -4.74
N ASP A 658 -33.57 7.15 -4.05
CA ASP A 658 -33.68 7.18 -2.58
C ASP A 658 -34.91 6.43 -2.07
N THR A 659 -36.00 6.43 -2.85
CA THR A 659 -37.24 5.72 -2.53
C THR A 659 -37.70 4.85 -3.71
N PRO A 660 -37.03 3.71 -3.97
CA PRO A 660 -37.41 2.82 -5.07
C PRO A 660 -38.80 2.21 -4.82
N ALA A 661 -39.74 2.39 -5.76
CA ALA A 661 -41.10 1.85 -5.65
C ALA A 661 -41.17 0.38 -6.11
N SER A 662 -42.13 -0.39 -5.58
CA SER A 662 -42.44 -1.74 -6.08
C SER A 662 -42.77 -1.68 -7.57
N GLY A 663 -42.21 -2.60 -8.37
CA GLY A 663 -42.27 -2.54 -9.84
C GLY A 663 -41.34 -1.52 -10.53
N GLY A 664 -40.58 -0.73 -9.77
CA GLY A 664 -39.65 0.29 -10.26
C GLY A 664 -38.22 -0.20 -10.49
N ARG A 665 -37.26 0.72 -10.44
CA ARG A 665 -35.81 0.48 -10.58
C ARG A 665 -35.07 0.92 -9.31
N GLU A 666 -33.91 0.35 -9.06
CA GLU A 666 -33.03 0.66 -7.93
C GLU A 666 -32.19 1.92 -8.19
N GLY A 667 -31.88 2.21 -9.46
CA GLY A 667 -31.10 3.39 -9.83
C GLY A 667 -30.78 3.46 -11.33
N ARG A 668 -29.84 4.33 -11.68
CA ARG A 668 -29.33 4.53 -13.04
C ARG A 668 -27.80 4.66 -13.06
N ILE A 669 -27.18 4.14 -14.10
CA ILE A 669 -25.73 4.23 -14.35
C ILE A 669 -25.51 5.19 -15.53
N CYS A 670 -24.56 6.11 -15.40
CA CYS A 670 -24.19 6.98 -16.50
C CYS A 670 -23.40 6.16 -17.54
N ILE A 671 -23.80 6.24 -18.82
CA ILE A 671 -23.12 5.55 -19.93
C ILE A 671 -22.30 6.51 -20.79
N THR A 672 -22.67 7.80 -20.81
CA THR A 672 -21.92 8.87 -21.50
C THR A 672 -21.75 10.03 -20.54
N LYS A 673 -20.49 10.46 -20.34
CA LYS A 673 -20.14 11.60 -19.46
C LYS A 673 -20.93 12.86 -19.85
N GLY A 674 -21.23 13.69 -18.87
CA GLY A 674 -21.89 14.97 -19.10
C GLY A 674 -22.52 15.52 -17.83
N ILE A 675 -23.44 16.48 -17.98
CA ILE A 675 -24.22 17.03 -16.87
C ILE A 675 -25.58 16.34 -16.82
N ASP A 676 -25.94 15.85 -15.64
CA ASP A 676 -27.25 15.29 -15.31
C ASP A 676 -28.25 16.44 -15.12
N THR A 677 -28.81 16.99 -16.20
CA THR A 677 -29.56 18.26 -16.12
C THR A 677 -30.95 18.15 -16.73
N ALA A 678 -31.93 18.77 -16.07
CA ALA A 678 -33.26 19.04 -16.60
C ALA A 678 -33.31 20.41 -17.31
N ALA A 679 -32.38 20.67 -18.24
CA ALA A 679 -32.36 21.94 -18.97
C ALA A 679 -33.33 21.86 -20.15
N ILE A 680 -34.13 22.91 -20.28
CA ILE A 680 -35.13 23.06 -21.34
C ILE A 680 -34.41 23.10 -22.70
N ALA A 681 -34.94 22.37 -23.68
CA ALA A 681 -34.41 22.38 -25.04
C ALA A 681 -34.39 23.80 -25.60
N TRP A 682 -33.32 24.16 -26.30
CA TRP A 682 -33.21 25.47 -26.94
C TRP A 682 -34.30 25.61 -28.02
N ALA A 683 -34.95 26.77 -28.05
CA ALA A 683 -35.87 27.19 -29.09
C ALA A 683 -35.65 28.68 -29.38
N GLY A 684 -35.83 29.09 -30.63
CA GLY A 684 -35.68 30.51 -31.03
C GLY A 684 -36.83 31.39 -30.56
N GLY A 685 -36.55 32.67 -30.34
CA GLY A 685 -37.54 33.67 -29.91
C GLY A 685 -37.99 33.56 -28.45
N GLN A 686 -37.27 32.84 -27.60
CA GLN A 686 -37.60 32.62 -26.19
C GLN A 686 -36.87 33.63 -25.30
N ALA A 687 -37.57 34.25 -24.35
CA ALA A 687 -36.91 35.05 -23.32
C ALA A 687 -36.13 34.14 -22.36
N VAL A 688 -34.88 34.51 -22.06
CA VAL A 688 -33.99 33.80 -21.14
C VAL A 688 -33.36 34.76 -20.15
N SER A 689 -33.21 34.34 -18.90
CA SER A 689 -32.51 35.11 -17.85
C SER A 689 -31.03 34.75 -17.79
N ALA A 690 -30.19 35.64 -17.26
CA ALA A 690 -28.79 35.30 -16.99
C ALA A 690 -28.71 34.14 -15.98
N GLY A 691 -27.86 33.16 -16.24
CA GLY A 691 -27.76 31.89 -15.51
C GLY A 691 -28.73 30.80 -15.99
N GLU A 692 -29.66 31.10 -16.89
CA GLU A 692 -30.59 30.09 -17.42
C GLU A 692 -29.90 29.15 -18.41
N ARG A 693 -30.14 27.84 -18.26
CA ARG A 693 -29.52 26.81 -19.10
C ARG A 693 -30.43 26.29 -20.20
N ARG A 694 -29.85 26.00 -21.36
CA ARG A 694 -30.52 25.38 -22.52
C ARG A 694 -29.73 24.20 -23.05
N THR A 695 -30.42 23.20 -23.60
CA THR A 695 -29.79 22.10 -24.34
C THR A 695 -29.94 22.28 -25.85
N ALA A 696 -28.85 22.12 -26.60
CA ALA A 696 -28.88 22.10 -28.06
C ALA A 696 -27.85 21.11 -28.61
N ALA A 697 -28.29 20.23 -29.52
CA ALA A 697 -27.44 19.21 -30.17
C ALA A 697 -26.61 18.34 -29.20
N GLY A 698 -27.15 18.03 -28.02
CA GLY A 698 -26.47 17.23 -27.00
C GLY A 698 -25.51 18.01 -26.08
N ASN A 699 -25.42 19.33 -26.23
CA ASN A 699 -24.63 20.23 -25.40
C ASN A 699 -25.51 21.04 -24.43
N VAL A 700 -24.94 21.46 -23.30
CA VAL A 700 -25.54 22.33 -22.29
C VAL A 700 -24.87 23.70 -22.36
N TYR A 701 -25.68 24.74 -22.48
CA TYR A 701 -25.24 26.13 -22.51
C TYR A 701 -25.90 26.92 -21.38
N GLU A 702 -25.20 27.91 -20.84
CA GLU A 702 -25.71 28.85 -19.84
C GLU A 702 -25.72 30.27 -20.41
N ALA A 703 -26.84 30.99 -20.25
CA ALA A 703 -26.96 32.38 -20.69
C ALA A 703 -26.12 33.28 -19.77
N VAL A 704 -25.06 33.88 -20.29
CA VAL A 704 -24.20 34.83 -19.55
C VAL A 704 -24.94 36.15 -19.31
N GLN A 705 -25.88 36.50 -20.19
CA GLN A 705 -26.70 37.69 -20.13
C GLN A 705 -28.16 37.34 -20.46
N ALA A 706 -29.12 38.03 -19.84
CA ALA A 706 -30.53 37.91 -20.18
C ALA A 706 -30.84 38.49 -21.57
N GLY A 707 -31.76 37.88 -22.32
CA GLY A 707 -32.14 38.32 -23.66
C GLY A 707 -33.22 37.43 -24.29
N THR A 708 -33.48 37.62 -25.59
CA THR A 708 -34.36 36.73 -26.38
C THR A 708 -33.51 35.89 -27.31
N THR A 709 -33.67 34.57 -27.29
CA THR A 709 -32.86 33.65 -28.11
C THR A 709 -32.99 33.95 -29.60
N GLY A 710 -31.88 33.86 -30.32
CA GLY A 710 -31.81 34.11 -31.77
C GLY A 710 -32.51 33.02 -32.61
N THR A 711 -32.39 33.10 -33.93
CA THR A 711 -32.95 32.08 -34.85
C THR A 711 -32.09 30.84 -35.00
N ALA A 712 -30.82 30.88 -34.54
CA ALA A 712 -29.88 29.77 -34.61
C ALA A 712 -29.49 29.30 -33.20
N ALA A 713 -29.51 27.99 -32.98
CA ALA A 713 -29.09 27.39 -31.72
C ALA A 713 -27.57 27.53 -31.52
N PRO A 714 -27.08 27.67 -30.27
CA PRO A 714 -25.66 27.62 -30.00
C PRO A 714 -25.11 26.22 -30.35
N ALA A 715 -23.99 26.19 -31.08
CA ALA A 715 -23.35 24.97 -31.57
C ALA A 715 -21.85 24.86 -31.20
N HIS A 716 -21.31 25.83 -30.47
CA HIS A 716 -19.91 25.83 -30.06
C HIS A 716 -19.66 24.83 -28.92
N THR A 717 -18.45 24.28 -28.85
CA THR A 717 -18.08 23.25 -27.86
C THR A 717 -17.05 23.75 -26.84
N SER A 718 -16.79 25.06 -26.80
CA SER A 718 -15.94 25.73 -25.82
C SER A 718 -16.16 27.23 -25.83
N GLY A 719 -15.89 27.90 -24.71
CA GLY A 719 -15.99 29.35 -24.59
C GLY A 719 -17.43 29.86 -24.66
N SER A 720 -17.57 31.13 -25.05
CA SER A 720 -18.87 31.79 -25.20
C SER A 720 -19.11 32.22 -26.63
N ALA A 721 -20.35 32.09 -27.13
CA ALA A 721 -20.77 32.65 -28.41
C ALA A 721 -22.11 33.36 -28.29
N SER A 722 -22.31 34.44 -29.05
CA SER A 722 -23.58 35.15 -29.09
C SER A 722 -24.47 34.66 -30.23
N ASP A 723 -25.78 34.59 -29.98
CA ASP A 723 -26.80 34.36 -31.01
C ASP A 723 -27.44 35.68 -31.53
N GLY A 724 -26.83 36.82 -31.19
CA GLY A 724 -27.25 38.18 -31.55
C GLY A 724 -27.90 38.95 -30.40
N ALA A 725 -28.54 38.26 -29.44
CA ALA A 725 -29.21 38.90 -28.31
C ALA A 725 -28.87 38.25 -26.95
N VAL A 726 -28.43 37.00 -26.94
CA VAL A 726 -27.95 36.28 -25.76
C VAL A 726 -26.50 35.85 -26.01
N VAL A 727 -25.68 35.91 -24.96
CA VAL A 727 -24.34 35.30 -24.96
C VAL A 727 -24.44 33.96 -24.24
N TRP A 728 -24.13 32.88 -24.93
CA TRP A 728 -24.18 31.51 -24.42
C TRP A 728 -22.77 31.06 -24.06
N SER A 729 -22.56 30.60 -22.83
CA SER A 729 -21.34 29.92 -22.40
C SER A 729 -21.54 28.41 -22.49
N PHE A 730 -20.66 27.70 -23.20
CA PHE A 730 -20.68 26.23 -23.23
C PHE A 730 -20.25 25.68 -21.86
N ILE A 731 -21.08 24.82 -21.27
CA ILE A 731 -20.78 24.18 -19.98
C ILE A 731 -20.20 22.78 -20.19
N ASP A 732 -20.96 21.86 -20.79
CA ASP A 732 -20.53 20.47 -21.10
C ASP A 732 -21.55 19.76 -22.02
N THR A 733 -21.37 18.46 -22.29
CA THR A 733 -22.38 17.60 -22.94
C THR A 733 -23.47 17.14 -21.97
N VAL A 734 -24.64 16.76 -22.48
CA VAL A 734 -25.72 16.14 -21.69
C VAL A 734 -25.32 14.70 -21.34
N ALA A 735 -25.43 14.33 -20.06
CA ALA A 735 -25.16 12.95 -19.64
C ALA A 735 -26.24 11.99 -20.14
N VAL A 736 -25.84 10.77 -20.50
CA VAL A 736 -26.76 9.68 -20.87
C VAL A 736 -26.71 8.61 -19.80
N PHE A 737 -27.88 8.05 -19.44
CA PHE A 737 -28.03 7.07 -18.39
C PHE A 737 -28.76 5.81 -18.85
N GLU A 738 -28.44 4.68 -18.22
CA GLU A 738 -29.16 3.41 -18.32
C GLU A 738 -29.67 3.01 -16.92
N GLU A 739 -30.92 2.53 -16.81
CA GLU A 739 -31.49 2.12 -15.51
C GLU A 739 -31.11 0.70 -15.11
N PHE A 740 -30.89 0.45 -13.80
CA PHE A 740 -30.57 -0.89 -13.26
C PHE A 740 -31.42 -1.26 -12.03
N GLY A 741 -31.37 -2.56 -11.68
CA GLY A 741 -32.01 -3.11 -10.48
C GLY A 741 -33.54 -3.09 -10.54
N LYS A 742 -34.15 -3.93 -11.38
CA LYS A 742 -35.62 -4.05 -11.43
C LYS A 742 -36.15 -4.57 -10.10
N ILE A 743 -37.12 -3.87 -9.52
CA ILE A 743 -37.76 -4.25 -8.26
C ILE A 743 -38.99 -5.07 -8.60
N GLY A 744 -39.13 -6.25 -7.99
CA GLY A 744 -40.30 -7.11 -8.13
C GLY A 744 -41.58 -6.35 -7.76
N VAL A 745 -42.71 -6.74 -8.35
CA VAL A 745 -44.03 -6.13 -8.08
C VAL A 745 -44.59 -6.68 -6.78
#